data_AF-A0A9D0T185-F1
#
_entry.id   AF-A0A9D0T185-F1
#
_cell.length_a   1.000
_cell.length_b   1.000
_cell.length_c   1.000
_cell.angle_alpha   90.00
_cell.angle_beta   90.00
_cell.angle_gamma   90.00
#
_symmetry.space_group_name_H-M   'P 1'
#
loop_
_entity.id
_entity.type
_entity.pdbx_description
1 polymer ?
#
loop_
_entity_poly.entity_id
_entity_poly.type
_entity_poly.pdbx_seq_one_letter_code
_entity_poly.pdbx_strand_id
1 'polypeptide(L)'
;MFFSKPFRFWAPSFIAGLGALVSPLAMSGAPLPSAVKDPHYGAVLYEFYQQNYFSAAVNLLTARQLKRLKHHDADSELLLGGLYLSYGLHSDAEKIFKKLIDDAVAPEVRDRAWFYLGKIRYQKQLFPEAEAALSRVGDALDESLQEEFRILKANLLMAQEKYTEAATALQGLVEDEGEQKANYARFNLGVALIRASRENDGQENGDQEKDGREEAGMNLLREVAELKSSASDQKALRDKANLVLGFSLIKTMPVVAKHFLQRVRLQGPFSNKALLGLGWAEVELQRYEAALVPWGELATRERTDPAVFEALLGRGNALERLRAFPQAMESYNNAIAIFERELAALNDTVVAVKKGRLWADLLAQVSRNEMGWFWEAELLPDTPEARYLPVVMAGHGFHEAIKNLRDLWFLDRNLGRWVTEVPALEDMLALRRATYEAQLDKLTPEQTLGHVQDVRVSRDIYADELARIGEAKDAFALLTGKEQKLMERLSKVEERIWRLSNQPGRHMQRLDSYRDRYRLYKGLLDYEIETTYAIRFQQVRKSLNSLDAELEETLQRQNSLQRVRGSTPVNFDTYAQNIKNKRQRIALLRKEIKAAFDEQQRQLQEMVDIELDVLRARLVDYLDQARFSLAHLQDLAADAAESGKELK
;
A
#
# COMPACT_ATOMS: atom_id res chain seq x y z
N MET A 1 30.65 51.82 14.25
CA MET A 1 29.78 51.19 15.27
C MET A 1 28.37 50.86 14.73
N PHE A 2 28.19 50.70 13.40
CA PHE A 2 26.85 50.64 12.77
C PHE A 2 26.47 49.29 12.12
N PHE A 3 27.27 48.24 12.28
CA PHE A 3 26.84 46.83 12.07
C PHE A 3 26.38 46.20 13.39
N SER A 4 25.53 46.90 14.17
CA SER A 4 25.03 46.43 15.47
C SER A 4 23.72 45.66 15.39
N LYS A 5 23.12 45.50 14.20
CA LYS A 5 22.10 44.47 13.97
C LYS A 5 22.82 43.25 13.40
N PRO A 6 23.07 42.19 14.20
CA PRO A 6 23.57 40.94 13.65
C PRO A 6 22.58 40.46 12.60
N PHE A 7 23.11 39.85 11.54
CA PHE A 7 22.36 38.96 10.65
C PHE A 7 21.33 38.21 11.49
N ARG A 8 20.04 38.43 11.19
CA ARG A 8 18.89 38.20 12.10
C ARG A 8 18.61 36.72 12.41
N PHE A 9 19.54 35.82 12.08
CA PHE A 9 19.40 34.37 12.17
C PHE A 9 20.22 33.70 13.28
N TRP A 10 20.77 34.48 14.21
CA TRP A 10 21.45 33.93 15.38
C TRP A 10 20.46 33.70 16.55
N ALA A 11 19.99 32.45 16.69
CA ALA A 11 20.05 31.68 17.96
C ALA A 11 18.82 31.05 18.67
N PRO A 12 17.50 31.30 18.43
CA PRO A 12 16.47 30.48 19.13
C PRO A 12 15.71 29.48 18.25
N SER A 13 15.34 29.85 17.01
CA SER A 13 14.39 29.05 16.21
C SER A 13 15.02 27.86 15.46
N PHE A 14 16.35 27.80 15.37
CA PHE A 14 17.05 26.80 14.54
C PHE A 14 16.98 25.37 15.09
N ILE A 15 16.94 25.20 16.41
CA ILE A 15 16.78 23.87 17.02
C ILE A 15 15.29 23.45 16.96
N ALA A 16 14.34 24.37 16.73
CA ALA A 16 12.90 24.05 16.77
C ALA A 16 12.44 23.27 15.53
N GLY A 17 13.07 23.49 14.38
CA GLY A 17 12.77 22.77 13.14
C GLY A 17 13.59 21.50 12.89
N LEU A 18 14.51 21.13 13.78
CA LEU A 18 15.36 19.94 13.62
C LEU A 18 14.80 18.67 14.30
N GLY A 19 13.65 18.81 14.97
CA GLY A 19 12.99 17.78 15.78
C GLY A 19 12.28 16.73 14.94
N ALA A 20 12.54 15.47 15.31
CA ALA A 20 12.00 14.23 14.76
C ALA A 20 12.45 13.88 13.33
N LEU A 21 13.30 12.85 13.24
CA LEU A 21 13.17 11.90 12.14
C LEU A 21 11.79 11.26 12.29
N VAL A 22 10.81 11.79 11.57
CA VAL A 22 9.59 11.05 11.31
C VAL A 22 10.03 9.91 10.40
N SER A 23 10.26 8.74 10.98
CA SER A 23 10.45 7.53 10.19
C SER A 23 9.30 7.46 9.18
N PRO A 24 9.60 7.18 7.90
CA PRO A 24 8.57 6.99 6.90
C PRO A 24 7.50 6.01 7.39
N LEU A 25 6.26 6.23 6.99
CA LEU A 25 5.11 5.42 7.39
C LEU A 25 5.10 4.06 6.68
N ALA A 26 6.16 3.28 6.86
CA ALA A 26 6.14 1.87 6.54
C ALA A 26 5.79 1.11 7.83
N MET A 27 4.86 0.16 7.76
CA MET A 27 4.91 -0.97 8.68
C MET A 27 6.20 -1.74 8.35
N SER A 28 7.33 -1.32 8.92
CA SER A 28 8.55 -2.14 8.88
C SER A 28 8.34 -3.32 9.83
N GLY A 29 7.74 -4.39 9.30
CA GLY A 29 7.47 -5.61 10.07
C GLY A 29 6.00 -5.99 10.15
N ALA A 30 5.32 -6.14 9.01
CA ALA A 30 4.28 -7.18 8.99
C ALA A 30 4.99 -8.49 9.37
N PRO A 31 4.57 -9.22 10.42
CA PRO A 31 5.21 -10.48 10.75
C PRO A 31 4.96 -11.46 9.59
N LEU A 32 5.98 -12.26 9.26
CA LEU A 32 5.72 -13.54 8.62
C LEU A 32 4.97 -14.38 9.68
N PRO A 33 3.71 -14.80 9.45
CA PRO A 33 3.11 -15.79 10.33
C PRO A 33 4.05 -17.00 10.35
N SER A 34 4.31 -17.57 11.53
CA SER A 34 5.15 -18.76 11.67
C SER A 34 4.68 -19.94 10.80
N ALA A 35 3.41 -19.89 10.36
CA ALA A 35 2.95 -20.55 9.14
C ALA A 35 1.80 -19.75 8.49
N VAL A 36 1.93 -19.39 7.21
CA VAL A 36 0.81 -18.86 6.41
C VAL A 36 -0.18 -19.98 6.12
N LYS A 37 -1.22 -20.07 6.95
CA LYS A 37 -2.30 -21.08 6.83
C LYS A 37 -3.30 -20.82 5.70
N ASP A 38 -3.55 -19.56 5.35
CA ASP A 38 -4.46 -19.20 4.25
C ASP A 38 -3.65 -18.77 3.02
N PRO A 39 -3.69 -19.51 1.88
CA PRO A 39 -2.91 -19.18 0.69
C PRO A 39 -3.18 -17.78 0.14
N HIS A 40 -4.42 -17.30 0.24
CA HIS A 40 -4.80 -15.96 -0.19
C HIS A 40 -4.15 -14.87 0.66
N TYR A 41 -3.95 -15.12 1.95
CA TYR A 41 -3.19 -14.20 2.80
C TYR A 41 -1.71 -14.19 2.41
N GLY A 42 -1.14 -15.35 2.08
CA GLY A 42 0.22 -15.46 1.54
C GLY A 42 0.44 -14.67 0.25
N ALA A 43 -0.51 -14.71 -0.68
CA ALA A 43 -0.46 -13.91 -1.90
C ALA A 43 -0.49 -12.40 -1.61
N VAL A 44 -1.31 -11.97 -0.63
CA VAL A 44 -1.31 -10.56 -0.19
C VAL A 44 0.04 -10.16 0.40
N LEU A 45 0.62 -11.00 1.26
CA LEU A 45 1.94 -10.73 1.86
C LEU A 45 3.03 -10.66 0.79
N TYR A 46 2.98 -11.52 -0.24
CA TYR A 46 3.91 -11.50 -1.36
C TYR A 46 3.88 -10.17 -2.12
N GLU A 47 2.68 -9.63 -2.40
CA GLU A 47 2.53 -8.29 -3.00
C GLU A 47 3.03 -7.19 -2.06
N PHE A 48 2.67 -7.27 -0.77
CA PHE A 48 3.08 -6.31 0.25
C PHE A 48 4.61 -6.19 0.37
N TYR A 49 5.33 -7.32 0.42
CA TYR A 49 6.80 -7.31 0.53
C TYR A 49 7.50 -6.90 -0.77
N GLN A 50 6.83 -7.03 -1.92
CA GLN A 50 7.27 -6.43 -3.18
C GLN A 50 6.92 -4.95 -3.31
N GLN A 51 6.33 -4.35 -2.26
CA GLN A 51 5.89 -2.95 -2.24
C GLN A 51 4.73 -2.64 -3.19
N ASN A 52 4.02 -3.67 -3.66
CA ASN A 52 2.80 -3.56 -4.47
C ASN A 52 1.58 -3.36 -3.54
N TYR A 53 1.58 -2.25 -2.81
CA TYR A 53 0.63 -2.01 -1.72
C TYR A 53 -0.84 -1.94 -2.20
N PHE A 54 -1.10 -1.48 -3.44
CA PHE A 54 -2.47 -1.27 -3.90
C PHE A 54 -3.06 -2.60 -4.29
N SER A 55 -2.27 -3.37 -5.03
CA SER A 55 -2.55 -4.75 -5.38
C SER A 55 -2.76 -5.61 -4.13
N ALA A 56 -1.92 -5.46 -3.10
CA ALA A 56 -2.08 -6.13 -1.81
C ALA A 56 -3.43 -5.78 -1.15
N ALA A 57 -3.80 -4.49 -1.08
CA ALA A 57 -5.06 -4.04 -0.49
C ALA A 57 -6.29 -4.57 -1.25
N VAL A 58 -6.28 -4.50 -2.57
CA VAL A 58 -7.38 -5.00 -3.43
C VAL A 58 -7.53 -6.51 -3.28
N ASN A 59 -6.43 -7.26 -3.30
CA ASN A 59 -6.44 -8.71 -3.14
C ASN A 59 -6.93 -9.13 -1.75
N LEU A 60 -6.54 -8.39 -0.70
CA LEU A 60 -6.98 -8.63 0.66
C LEU A 60 -8.48 -8.37 0.83
N LEU A 61 -8.98 -7.22 0.33
CA LEU A 61 -10.41 -6.91 0.33
C LEU A 61 -11.22 -7.95 -0.44
N THR A 62 -10.70 -8.44 -1.56
CA THR A 62 -11.32 -9.52 -2.35
C THR A 62 -11.36 -10.83 -1.59
N ALA A 63 -10.24 -11.24 -0.98
CA ALA A 63 -10.16 -12.47 -0.18
C ALA A 63 -11.11 -12.42 1.03
N ARG A 64 -11.24 -11.25 1.67
CA ARG A 64 -12.20 -11.01 2.76
C ARG A 64 -13.65 -11.12 2.28
N GLN A 65 -13.99 -10.47 1.17
CA GLN A 65 -15.34 -10.55 0.60
C GLN A 65 -15.73 -11.99 0.26
N LEU A 66 -14.76 -12.79 -0.19
CA LEU A 66 -14.94 -14.21 -0.49
C LEU A 66 -14.82 -15.14 0.73
N LYS A 67 -14.63 -14.59 1.94
CA LYS A 67 -14.46 -15.32 3.21
C LYS A 67 -13.32 -16.36 3.18
N ARG A 68 -12.18 -15.98 2.59
CA ARG A 68 -11.00 -16.85 2.37
C ARG A 68 -9.84 -16.61 3.35
N LEU A 69 -10.07 -15.88 4.44
CA LEU A 69 -9.07 -15.47 5.43
C LEU A 69 -9.39 -16.01 6.83
N LYS A 70 -9.94 -17.23 6.91
CA LYS A 70 -10.50 -17.81 8.14
C LYS A 70 -9.49 -17.86 9.29
N HIS A 71 -8.21 -18.11 9.01
CA HIS A 71 -7.16 -18.28 10.01
C HIS A 71 -6.34 -17.01 10.25
N HIS A 72 -6.54 -15.96 9.45
CA HIS A 72 -5.77 -14.70 9.50
C HIS A 72 -6.68 -13.47 9.52
N ASP A 73 -7.92 -13.57 10.02
CA ASP A 73 -8.89 -12.46 9.95
C ASP A 73 -8.35 -11.19 10.65
N ALA A 74 -7.90 -11.32 11.90
CA ALA A 74 -7.34 -10.21 12.67
C ALA A 74 -6.02 -9.65 12.09
N ASP A 75 -5.10 -10.53 11.67
CA ASP A 75 -3.85 -10.13 11.03
C ASP A 75 -4.10 -9.42 9.69
N SER A 76 -5.08 -9.90 8.93
CA SER A 76 -5.49 -9.29 7.65
C SER A 76 -6.13 -7.92 7.86
N GLU A 77 -6.91 -7.72 8.92
CA GLU A 77 -7.44 -6.42 9.31
C GLU A 77 -6.32 -5.47 9.71
N LEU A 78 -5.35 -5.92 10.52
CA LEU A 78 -4.21 -5.11 10.91
C LEU A 78 -3.39 -4.68 9.69
N LEU A 79 -3.10 -5.62 8.78
CA LEU A 79 -2.40 -5.34 7.53
C LEU A 79 -3.18 -4.35 6.65
N LEU A 80 -4.51 -4.47 6.56
CA LEU A 80 -5.34 -3.50 5.84
C LEU A 80 -5.22 -2.09 6.44
N GLY A 81 -5.21 -1.98 7.76
CA GLY A 81 -4.98 -0.71 8.46
C GLY A 81 -3.61 -0.11 8.09
N GLY A 82 -2.57 -0.93 8.06
CA GLY A 82 -1.22 -0.54 7.61
C GLY A 82 -1.15 -0.11 6.14
N LEU A 83 -1.87 -0.81 5.26
CA LEU A 83 -1.98 -0.46 3.84
C LEU A 83 -2.75 0.85 3.64
N TYR A 84 -3.83 1.08 4.40
CA TYR A 84 -4.54 2.35 4.38
C TYR A 84 -3.67 3.49 4.89
N LEU A 85 -2.83 3.21 5.89
CA LEU A 85 -1.85 4.15 6.37
C LEU A 85 -0.85 4.57 5.29
N SER A 86 -0.31 3.63 4.52
CA SER A 86 0.62 3.96 3.43
C SER A 86 -0.03 4.88 2.38
N TYR A 87 -1.36 4.80 2.23
CA TYR A 87 -2.18 5.68 1.39
C TYR A 87 -2.66 6.98 2.03
N GLY A 88 -2.22 7.31 3.26
CA GLY A 88 -2.70 8.51 3.95
C GLY A 88 -4.19 8.44 4.34
N LEU A 89 -4.82 7.27 4.25
CA LEU A 89 -6.22 7.04 4.65
C LEU A 89 -6.33 6.87 6.17
N HIS A 90 -5.80 7.86 6.90
CA HIS A 90 -5.67 7.81 8.36
C HIS A 90 -7.00 7.58 9.08
N SER A 91 -8.09 8.13 8.56
CA SER A 91 -9.43 7.99 9.16
C SER A 91 -9.96 6.56 9.05
N ASP A 92 -9.72 5.88 7.94
CA ASP A 92 -10.17 4.49 7.77
C ASP A 92 -9.23 3.51 8.47
N ALA A 93 -7.92 3.78 8.46
CA ALA A 93 -6.96 3.04 9.29
C ALA A 93 -7.31 3.16 10.78
N GLU A 94 -7.64 4.36 11.28
CA GLU A 94 -8.05 4.58 12.67
C GLU A 94 -9.32 3.79 13.03
N LYS A 95 -10.31 3.70 12.13
CA LYS A 95 -11.50 2.86 12.35
C LYS A 95 -11.13 1.39 12.49
N ILE A 96 -10.23 0.90 11.63
CA ILE A 96 -9.75 -0.49 11.67
C ILE A 96 -9.03 -0.76 12.99
N PHE A 97 -8.08 0.10 13.40
CA PHE A 97 -7.34 -0.10 14.63
C PHE A 97 -8.23 -0.02 15.88
N LYS A 98 -9.20 0.90 15.93
CA LYS A 98 -10.20 0.94 17.01
C LYS A 98 -11.01 -0.35 17.09
N LYS A 99 -11.48 -0.85 15.95
CA LYS A 99 -12.21 -2.13 15.90
C LYS A 99 -11.35 -3.28 16.43
N LEU A 100 -10.09 -3.39 16.01
CA LEU A 100 -9.15 -4.41 16.50
C LEU A 100 -8.87 -4.30 17.99
N ILE A 101 -8.88 -3.08 18.54
CA ILE A 101 -8.70 -2.82 19.97
C ILE A 101 -9.91 -3.26 20.79
N ASP A 102 -11.12 -3.02 20.27
CA ASP A 102 -12.38 -3.33 20.94
C ASP A 102 -12.73 -4.84 20.83
N ASP A 103 -12.25 -5.51 19.78
CA ASP A 103 -12.40 -6.95 19.57
C ASP A 103 -11.42 -7.75 20.48
N ALA A 104 -11.83 -8.96 20.88
CA ALA A 104 -10.98 -9.87 21.69
C ALA A 104 -9.90 -10.57 20.84
N VAL A 105 -9.02 -9.79 20.22
CA VAL A 105 -7.91 -10.28 19.38
C VAL A 105 -6.68 -10.68 20.21
N ALA A 106 -5.72 -11.36 19.57
CA ALA A 106 -4.45 -11.72 20.20
C ALA A 106 -3.69 -10.48 20.70
N PRO A 107 -2.97 -10.55 21.85
CA PRO A 107 -2.24 -9.41 22.41
C PRO A 107 -1.30 -8.71 21.41
N GLU A 108 -0.62 -9.48 20.56
CA GLU A 108 0.31 -8.98 19.56
C GLU A 108 -0.39 -8.09 18.52
N VAL A 109 -1.62 -8.46 18.12
CA VAL A 109 -2.42 -7.67 17.17
C VAL A 109 -2.96 -6.41 17.84
N ARG A 110 -3.44 -6.54 19.07
CA ARG A 110 -3.99 -5.41 19.85
C ARG A 110 -2.94 -4.36 20.15
N ASP A 111 -1.75 -4.76 20.58
CA ASP A 111 -0.67 -3.85 20.95
C ASP A 111 -0.14 -3.11 19.71
N ARG A 112 -0.06 -3.79 18.56
CA ARG A 112 0.23 -3.15 17.27
C ARG A 112 -0.86 -2.16 16.86
N ALA A 113 -2.14 -2.49 17.05
CA ALA A 113 -3.22 -1.57 16.74
C ALA A 113 -3.15 -0.29 17.60
N TRP A 114 -2.85 -0.41 18.90
CA TRP A 114 -2.58 0.75 19.78
C TRP A 114 -1.36 1.56 19.32
N PHE A 115 -0.27 0.89 18.96
CA PHE A 115 0.94 1.53 18.47
C PHE A 115 0.67 2.36 17.21
N TYR A 116 0.05 1.78 16.18
CA TYR A 116 -0.25 2.49 14.94
C TYR A 116 -1.30 3.59 15.12
N LEU A 117 -2.28 3.39 16.01
CA LEU A 117 -3.24 4.45 16.37
C LEU A 117 -2.52 5.64 17.02
N GLY A 118 -1.59 5.39 17.95
CA GLY A 118 -0.75 6.43 18.55
C GLY A 118 0.12 7.14 17.51
N LYS A 119 0.75 6.40 16.60
CA LYS A 119 1.55 6.93 15.49
C LYS A 119 0.74 7.85 14.57
N ILE A 120 -0.49 7.47 14.19
CA ILE A 120 -1.40 8.32 13.41
C ILE A 120 -1.67 9.64 14.12
N ARG A 121 -2.01 9.57 15.41
CA ARG A 121 -2.38 10.75 16.20
C ARG A 121 -1.19 11.69 16.39
N TYR A 122 0.00 11.15 16.63
CA TYR A 122 1.24 11.92 16.70
C TYR A 122 1.47 12.73 15.42
N GLN A 123 1.33 12.12 14.25
CA GLN A 123 1.52 12.81 12.96
C GLN A 123 0.47 13.87 12.69
N LYS A 124 -0.77 13.65 13.12
CA LYS A 124 -1.84 14.65 13.08
C LYS A 124 -1.66 15.75 14.14
N GLN A 125 -0.57 15.75 14.89
CA GLN A 125 -0.29 16.68 16.00
C GLN A 125 -1.33 16.63 17.14
N LEU A 126 -2.08 15.53 17.23
CA LEU A 126 -3.01 15.23 18.31
C LEU A 126 -2.23 14.60 19.47
N PHE A 127 -1.31 15.37 20.05
CA PHE A 127 -0.34 14.87 21.03
C PHE A 127 -0.98 14.24 22.27
N PRO A 128 -2.02 14.83 22.90
CA PRO A 128 -2.69 14.21 24.05
C PRO A 128 -3.33 12.86 23.71
N GLU A 129 -3.99 12.75 22.56
CA GLU A 129 -4.63 11.52 22.11
C GLU A 129 -3.61 10.46 21.68
N ALA A 130 -2.45 10.89 21.16
CA ALA A 130 -1.32 10.01 20.86
C ALA A 130 -0.75 9.42 22.16
N GLU A 131 -0.53 10.24 23.19
CA GLU A 131 -0.07 9.81 24.51
C GLU A 131 -1.04 8.80 25.15
N ALA A 132 -2.34 9.09 25.09
CA ALA A 132 -3.38 8.19 25.59
C ALA A 132 -3.44 6.84 24.83
N ALA A 133 -3.13 6.82 23.53
CA ALA A 133 -3.04 5.58 22.77
C ALA A 133 -1.75 4.81 23.07
N LEU A 134 -0.60 5.48 23.07
CA LEU A 134 0.72 4.87 23.29
C LEU A 134 0.91 4.36 24.73
N SER A 135 0.19 4.91 25.70
CA SER A 135 0.17 4.39 27.08
C SER A 135 -0.57 3.06 27.24
N ARG A 136 -1.38 2.65 26.23
CA ARG A 136 -2.14 1.39 26.24
C ARG A 136 -1.49 0.26 25.46
N VAL A 137 -0.36 0.53 24.80
CA VAL A 137 0.47 -0.50 24.16
C VAL A 137 1.08 -1.37 25.27
N GLY A 138 0.82 -2.68 25.22
CA GLY A 138 1.41 -3.66 26.13
C GLY A 138 2.80 -4.15 25.69
N ASP A 139 3.19 -5.32 26.19
CA ASP A 139 4.53 -5.90 26.00
C ASP A 139 4.59 -6.93 24.86
N ALA A 140 3.54 -7.04 24.03
CA ALA A 140 3.46 -8.05 22.97
C ALA A 140 3.92 -7.53 21.59
N LEU A 141 4.58 -6.38 21.52
CA LEU A 141 5.25 -5.92 20.29
C LEU A 141 6.51 -6.77 20.02
N ASP A 142 6.81 -6.98 18.73
CA ASP A 142 8.11 -7.54 18.36
C ASP A 142 9.25 -6.55 18.62
N GLU A 143 10.48 -7.05 18.64
CA GLU A 143 11.67 -6.26 18.99
C GLU A 143 11.81 -4.99 18.14
N SER A 144 11.52 -5.08 16.84
CA SER A 144 11.62 -3.95 15.92
C SER A 144 10.58 -2.87 16.20
N LEU A 145 9.33 -3.25 16.48
CA LEU A 145 8.27 -2.31 16.78
C LEU A 145 8.38 -1.76 18.20
N GLN A 146 8.92 -2.54 19.14
CA GLN A 146 9.16 -2.08 20.51
C GLN A 146 10.20 -0.97 20.55
N GLU A 147 11.26 -1.08 19.74
CA GLU A 147 12.24 -0.02 19.51
C GLU A 147 11.57 1.24 18.94
N GLU A 148 10.85 1.10 17.82
CA GLU A 148 10.16 2.23 17.19
C GLU A 148 9.16 2.90 18.14
N PHE A 149 8.45 2.11 18.93
CA PHE A 149 7.52 2.58 19.95
C PHE A 149 8.19 3.44 21.03
N ARG A 150 9.33 2.99 21.56
CA ARG A 150 10.07 3.76 22.58
C ARG A 150 10.61 5.06 22.00
N ILE A 151 11.15 5.05 20.77
CA ILE A 151 11.60 6.27 20.06
C ILE A 151 10.42 7.22 19.81
N LEU A 152 9.27 6.70 19.37
CA LEU A 152 8.07 7.49 19.13
C LEU A 152 7.56 8.15 20.42
N LYS A 153 7.56 7.44 21.54
CA LYS A 153 7.22 8.01 22.86
C LYS A 153 8.15 9.16 23.23
N ALA A 154 9.46 9.01 23.05
CA ALA A 154 10.42 10.07 23.30
C ALA A 154 10.19 11.29 22.38
N ASN A 155 9.95 11.06 21.10
CA ASN A 155 9.64 12.12 20.13
C ASN A 155 8.33 12.84 20.45
N LEU A 156 7.32 12.12 20.97
CA LEU A 156 6.07 12.69 21.45
C LEU A 156 6.31 13.63 22.65
N LEU A 157 7.12 13.21 23.63
CA LEU A 157 7.49 14.05 24.78
C LEU A 157 8.24 15.30 24.33
N MET A 158 9.21 15.17 23.40
CA MET A 158 9.91 16.32 22.82
C MET A 158 8.95 17.28 22.08
N ALA A 159 7.97 16.75 21.34
CA ALA A 159 6.98 17.56 20.63
C ALA A 159 6.01 18.28 21.58
N GLN A 160 5.80 17.74 22.78
CA GLN A 160 5.06 18.38 23.87
C GLN A 160 5.94 19.31 24.72
N GLU A 161 7.19 19.57 24.32
CA GLU A 161 8.17 20.36 25.07
C GLU A 161 8.53 19.79 26.46
N LYS A 162 8.23 18.52 26.72
CA LYS A 162 8.59 17.82 27.96
C LYS A 162 10.00 17.24 27.86
N TYR A 163 11.01 18.10 27.74
CA TYR A 163 12.38 17.66 27.40
C TYR A 163 13.07 16.86 28.51
N THR A 164 12.77 17.12 29.78
CA THR A 164 13.30 16.35 30.92
C THR A 164 12.80 14.90 30.91
N GLU A 165 11.49 14.72 30.74
CA GLU A 165 10.86 13.40 30.61
C GLU A 165 11.38 12.66 29.35
N ALA A 166 11.50 13.38 28.23
CA ALA A 166 12.06 12.83 27.00
C ALA A 166 13.50 12.34 27.20
N ALA A 167 14.33 13.09 27.91
CA ALA A 167 15.71 12.72 28.20
C ALA A 167 15.77 11.45 29.06
N THR A 168 14.94 11.33 30.11
CA THR A 168 14.88 10.10 30.92
C THR A 168 14.44 8.89 30.09
N ALA A 169 13.44 9.04 29.22
CA ALA A 169 12.98 7.95 28.35
C ALA A 169 14.04 7.51 27.34
N LEU A 170 14.79 8.45 26.77
CA LEU A 170 15.85 8.18 25.79
C LEU A 170 17.11 7.60 26.43
N GLN A 171 17.38 7.88 27.70
CA GLN A 171 18.57 7.35 28.39
C GLN A 171 18.53 5.83 28.47
N GLY A 172 17.40 5.24 28.87
CA GLY A 172 17.23 3.79 28.89
C GLY A 172 17.38 3.13 27.51
N LEU A 173 16.99 3.84 26.44
CA LEU A 173 17.16 3.36 25.07
C LEU A 173 18.63 3.27 24.63
N VAL A 174 19.44 4.26 25.02
CA VAL A 174 20.87 4.28 24.68
C VAL A 174 21.64 3.15 25.37
N GLU A 175 21.19 2.74 26.56
CA GLU A 175 21.80 1.68 27.37
C GLU A 175 21.40 0.25 26.90
N ASP A 176 20.19 0.08 26.37
CA ASP A 176 19.61 -1.22 26.00
C ASP A 176 19.96 -1.69 24.55
N GLU A 177 20.29 -0.78 23.63
CA GLU A 177 20.29 -1.09 22.18
C GLU A 177 21.68 -1.31 21.54
N GLY A 178 21.70 -2.11 20.46
CA GLY A 178 22.90 -2.34 19.65
C GLY A 178 23.49 -1.08 19.01
N GLU A 179 24.80 -1.10 18.76
CA GLU A 179 25.66 0.07 18.50
C GLU A 179 25.14 1.06 17.43
N GLN A 180 24.55 0.57 16.33
CA GLN A 180 24.03 1.42 15.23
C GLN A 180 22.67 2.07 15.51
N LYS A 181 21.77 1.37 16.20
CA LYS A 181 20.37 1.80 16.43
C LYS A 181 20.28 2.82 17.56
N ALA A 182 21.09 2.62 18.59
CA ALA A 182 21.32 3.56 19.68
C ALA A 182 21.80 4.95 19.19
N ASN A 183 22.29 5.11 17.95
CA ASN A 183 22.74 6.41 17.45
C ASN A 183 21.62 7.44 17.26
N TYR A 184 20.44 7.00 16.83
CA TYR A 184 19.29 7.91 16.72
C TYR A 184 18.79 8.33 18.11
N ALA A 185 18.74 7.37 19.05
CA ALA A 185 18.43 7.64 20.45
C ALA A 185 19.47 8.57 21.09
N ARG A 186 20.78 8.36 20.89
CA ARG A 186 21.86 9.24 21.35
C ARG A 186 21.73 10.66 20.81
N PHE A 187 21.43 10.78 19.51
CA PHE A 187 21.22 12.09 18.89
C PHE A 187 20.04 12.82 19.53
N ASN A 188 18.89 12.15 19.63
CA ASN A 188 17.68 12.73 20.21
C ASN A 188 17.88 13.06 21.70
N LEU A 189 18.56 12.19 22.45
CA LEU A 189 18.89 12.41 23.86
C LEU A 189 19.77 13.64 24.02
N GLY A 190 20.80 13.78 23.17
CA GLY A 190 21.66 14.95 23.15
C GLY A 190 20.90 16.25 22.92
N VAL A 191 19.96 16.25 21.97
CA VAL A 191 19.07 17.40 21.72
C VAL A 191 18.14 17.66 22.90
N ALA A 192 17.50 16.62 23.47
CA ALA A 192 16.60 16.75 24.60
C ALA A 192 17.29 17.34 25.83
N LEU A 193 18.50 16.87 26.16
CA LEU A 193 19.28 17.37 27.29
C LEU A 193 19.69 18.85 27.13
N ILE A 194 20.15 19.25 25.93
CA ILE A 194 20.48 20.65 25.63
C ILE A 194 19.23 21.54 25.77
N ARG A 195 18.07 21.06 25.33
CA ARG A 195 16.81 21.80 25.45
C ARG A 195 16.34 21.91 26.89
N ALA A 196 16.33 20.81 27.63
CA ALA A 196 15.97 20.77 29.04
C ALA A 196 16.83 21.73 29.88
N SER A 197 18.13 21.84 29.58
CA SER A 197 19.02 22.79 30.26
C SER A 197 18.61 24.24 30.02
N ARG A 198 18.20 24.59 28.79
CA ARG A 198 17.84 25.96 28.42
C ARG A 198 16.49 26.41 28.96
N GLU A 199 15.58 25.47 29.25
CA GLU A 199 14.32 25.79 29.93
C GLU A 199 14.55 26.21 31.38
N ASN A 200 15.51 25.57 32.06
CA ASN A 200 15.89 25.93 33.41
C ASN A 200 16.57 27.30 33.48
N ASP A 201 17.41 27.66 32.49
CA ASP A 201 18.04 28.98 32.40
C ASP A 201 17.04 30.15 32.27
N GLY A 202 15.82 29.87 31.79
CA GLY A 202 14.74 30.86 31.67
C GLY A 202 13.98 31.15 32.97
N GLN A 203 14.19 30.37 34.02
CA GLN A 203 13.64 30.64 35.34
C GLN A 203 14.67 31.42 36.16
N GLU A 204 14.54 32.76 36.17
CA GLU A 204 15.29 33.67 37.04
C GLU A 204 15.07 33.32 38.53
N ASN A 205 15.80 32.35 39.05
CA ASN A 205 16.08 32.26 40.48
C ASN A 205 17.56 31.95 40.63
N GLY A 206 18.28 32.96 41.15
CA GLY A 206 19.72 32.96 41.35
C GLY A 206 20.19 31.74 42.14
N ASP A 207 21.43 31.35 41.83
CA ASP A 207 22.22 30.29 42.48
C ASP A 207 21.88 28.85 42.07
N GLN A 208 21.53 28.61 40.80
CA GLN A 208 21.53 27.24 40.25
C GLN A 208 22.89 26.87 39.64
N GLU A 209 23.50 25.86 40.25
CA GLU A 209 24.59 25.04 39.72
C GLU A 209 24.32 24.72 38.24
N LYS A 210 25.29 25.00 37.35
CA LYS A 210 25.13 24.73 35.91
C LYS A 210 24.68 23.29 35.73
N ASP A 211 23.42 23.13 35.30
CA ASP A 211 22.80 21.84 35.02
C ASP A 211 23.66 21.13 33.97
N GLY A 212 24.50 20.16 34.39
CA GLY A 212 25.49 19.48 33.54
C GLY A 212 24.88 18.75 32.33
N ARG A 213 23.56 18.83 32.16
CA ARG A 213 22.78 18.35 31.02
C ARG A 213 23.22 18.95 29.69
N GLU A 214 23.52 20.25 29.60
CA GLU A 214 23.99 20.81 28.32
C GLU A 214 25.31 20.16 27.89
N GLU A 215 26.25 20.00 28.81
CA GLU A 215 27.53 19.33 28.55
C GLU A 215 27.35 17.85 28.22
N ALA A 216 26.53 17.13 28.99
CA ALA A 216 26.18 15.73 28.71
C ALA A 216 25.53 15.57 27.32
N GLY A 217 24.60 16.47 26.96
CA GLY A 217 23.95 16.47 25.66
C GLY A 217 24.92 16.76 24.51
N MET A 218 25.85 17.70 24.69
CA MET A 218 26.93 17.95 23.74
C MET A 218 27.87 16.75 23.58
N ASN A 219 28.16 16.01 24.66
CA ASN A 219 29.00 14.81 24.61
C ASN A 219 28.33 13.70 23.78
N LEU A 220 27.03 13.45 23.98
CA LEU A 220 26.28 12.48 23.17
C LEU A 220 26.23 12.86 21.69
N LEU A 221 26.01 14.14 21.37
CA LEU A 221 26.08 14.60 20.00
C LEU A 221 27.49 14.42 19.41
N ARG A 222 28.54 14.53 20.22
CA ARG A 222 29.94 14.32 19.78
C ARG A 222 30.18 12.87 19.40
N GLU A 223 29.64 11.91 20.14
CA GLU A 223 29.69 10.49 19.79
C GLU A 223 29.04 10.23 18.43
N VAL A 224 27.83 10.78 18.21
CA VAL A 224 27.12 10.67 16.94
C VAL A 224 27.86 11.38 15.80
N ALA A 225 28.53 12.49 16.09
CA ALA A 225 29.34 13.24 15.13
C ALA A 225 30.61 12.49 14.69
N GLU A 226 31.03 11.46 15.42
CA GLU A 226 32.24 10.67 15.16
C GLU A 226 31.97 9.28 14.59
N LEU A 227 30.71 8.97 14.27
CA LEU A 227 30.31 7.67 13.73
C LEU A 227 31.10 7.25 12.49
N LYS A 228 31.61 6.02 12.55
CA LYS A 228 32.31 5.34 11.46
C LYS A 228 31.36 4.35 10.79
N SER A 229 30.44 4.85 9.97
CA SER A 229 29.50 4.02 9.21
C SER A 229 29.55 4.33 7.70
N SER A 230 29.43 3.28 6.89
CA SER A 230 29.26 3.38 5.44
C SER A 230 27.79 3.57 5.04
N ALA A 231 26.84 3.28 5.92
CA ALA A 231 25.40 3.38 5.67
C ALA A 231 24.98 4.85 5.44
N SER A 232 24.13 5.06 4.44
CA SER A 232 23.77 6.41 3.97
C SER A 232 23.06 7.25 5.05
N ASP A 233 22.13 6.61 5.75
CA ASP A 233 21.32 7.17 6.84
C ASP A 233 22.22 7.59 8.02
N GLN A 234 23.15 6.75 8.44
CA GLN A 234 24.10 7.03 9.51
C GLN A 234 25.06 8.17 9.14
N LYS A 235 25.50 8.25 7.87
CA LYS A 235 26.30 9.40 7.40
C LYS A 235 25.51 10.70 7.46
N ALA A 236 24.22 10.69 7.11
CA ALA A 236 23.35 11.86 7.22
C ALA A 236 23.14 12.26 8.69
N LEU A 237 22.92 11.29 9.59
CA LEU A 237 22.81 11.53 11.03
C LEU A 237 24.09 12.14 11.60
N ARG A 238 25.26 11.62 11.23
CA ARG A 238 26.56 12.16 11.62
C ARG A 238 26.76 13.59 11.13
N ASP A 239 26.44 13.88 9.87
CA ASP A 239 26.52 15.23 9.32
C ASP A 239 25.57 16.18 10.07
N LYS A 240 24.36 15.72 10.41
CA LYS A 240 23.39 16.48 11.20
C LYS A 240 23.93 16.80 12.59
N ALA A 241 24.54 15.82 13.28
CA ALA A 241 25.16 16.03 14.59
C ALA A 241 26.31 17.05 14.54
N ASN A 242 27.20 16.91 13.56
CA ASN A 242 28.29 17.88 13.31
C ASN A 242 27.74 19.29 13.01
N LEU A 243 26.65 19.39 12.24
CA LEU A 243 26.00 20.67 11.96
C LEU A 243 25.43 21.31 13.23
N VAL A 244 24.69 20.54 14.04
CA VAL A 244 24.10 21.03 15.30
C VAL A 244 25.18 21.51 16.27
N LEU A 245 26.22 20.71 16.48
CA LEU A 245 27.36 21.08 17.32
C LEU A 245 28.12 22.29 16.78
N GLY A 246 28.30 22.35 15.46
CA GLY A 246 28.89 23.49 14.79
C GLY A 246 28.16 24.77 15.14
N PHE A 247 26.87 24.85 14.79
CA PHE A 247 26.08 26.06 14.99
C PHE A 247 25.86 26.42 16.47
N SER A 248 25.72 25.44 17.37
CA SER A 248 25.55 25.71 18.80
C SER A 248 26.80 26.37 19.42
N LEU A 249 27.98 26.10 18.86
CA LEU A 249 29.26 26.56 19.39
C LEU A 249 29.83 27.80 18.69
N ILE A 250 29.24 28.29 17.59
CA ILE A 250 29.83 29.35 16.76
C ILE A 250 30.16 30.63 17.57
N LYS A 251 29.32 31.11 18.51
CA LYS A 251 29.69 32.29 19.33
C LYS A 251 30.59 31.97 20.51
N THR A 252 30.39 30.82 21.15
CA THR A 252 31.03 30.53 22.43
C THR A 252 32.43 29.93 22.23
N MET A 253 32.55 29.00 21.30
CA MET A 253 33.78 28.27 20.99
C MET A 253 33.97 28.13 19.47
N PRO A 254 34.18 29.24 18.74
CA PRO A 254 34.26 29.24 17.27
C PRO A 254 35.34 28.31 16.69
N VAL A 255 36.45 28.11 17.40
CA VAL A 255 37.50 27.15 16.99
C VAL A 255 36.97 25.71 16.99
N VAL A 256 36.20 25.34 18.02
CA VAL A 256 35.61 24.00 18.16
C VAL A 256 34.45 23.83 17.17
N ALA A 257 33.62 24.86 17.02
CA ALA A 257 32.54 24.90 16.04
C ALA A 257 33.04 24.59 14.62
N LYS A 258 34.14 25.24 14.22
CA LYS A 258 34.80 25.02 12.93
C LYS A 258 35.16 23.54 12.73
N HIS A 259 35.75 22.89 13.72
CA HIS A 259 36.16 21.47 13.62
C HIS A 259 34.98 20.55 13.32
N PHE A 260 33.83 20.76 13.98
CA PHE A 260 32.62 19.99 13.69
C PHE A 260 32.08 20.28 12.29
N LEU A 261 32.00 21.54 11.89
CA LEU A 261 31.48 21.91 10.57
C LEU A 261 32.35 21.37 9.43
N GLN A 262 33.67 21.26 9.61
CA GLN A 262 34.60 20.65 8.64
C GLN A 262 34.38 19.14 8.45
N ARG A 263 33.75 18.46 9.40
CA ARG A 263 33.46 17.02 9.32
C ARG A 263 32.18 16.72 8.52
N VAL A 264 31.34 17.73 8.26
CA VAL A 264 30.17 17.58 7.40
C VAL A 264 30.64 17.33 5.97
N ARG A 265 30.06 16.32 5.31
CA ARG A 265 30.43 15.99 3.93
C ARG A 265 30.24 17.18 2.97
N LEU A 266 31.20 17.35 2.06
CA LEU A 266 31.16 18.38 1.02
C LEU A 266 30.04 18.15 -0.02
N GLN A 267 29.54 16.92 -0.11
CA GLN A 267 28.39 16.54 -0.91
C GLN A 267 27.35 15.89 0.00
N GLY A 268 26.18 16.50 0.09
CA GLY A 268 25.10 16.03 0.96
C GLY A 268 24.14 17.16 1.38
N PRO A 269 23.00 16.80 2.01
CA PRO A 269 21.91 17.74 2.30
C PRO A 269 22.27 18.85 3.30
N PHE A 270 23.32 18.66 4.10
CA PHE A 270 23.77 19.63 5.11
C PHE A 270 24.99 20.44 4.67
N SER A 271 25.52 20.19 3.47
CA SER A 271 26.82 20.72 3.04
C SER A 271 26.82 22.24 2.88
N ASN A 272 25.82 22.81 2.20
CA ASN A 272 25.72 24.25 1.98
C ASN A 272 25.66 25.02 3.30
N LYS A 273 24.85 24.53 4.25
CA LYS A 273 24.73 25.11 5.59
C LYS A 273 26.03 24.98 6.39
N ALA A 274 26.75 23.87 6.28
CA ALA A 274 28.03 23.69 6.95
C ALA A 274 29.10 24.66 6.40
N LEU A 275 29.18 24.82 5.08
CA LEU A 275 30.08 25.80 4.45
C LEU A 275 29.75 27.24 4.87
N LEU A 276 28.47 27.60 4.91
CA LEU A 276 28.03 28.89 5.42
C LEU A 276 28.49 29.09 6.87
N GLY A 277 28.23 28.11 7.74
CA GLY A 277 28.65 28.10 9.13
C GLY A 277 30.16 28.18 9.31
N LEU A 278 30.95 27.56 8.43
CA LEU A 278 32.42 27.66 8.47
C LEU A 278 32.90 29.09 8.23
N GLY A 279 32.32 29.78 7.25
CA GLY A 279 32.63 31.19 7.03
C GLY A 279 32.25 32.05 8.23
N TRP A 280 31.09 31.79 8.85
CA TRP A 280 30.69 32.47 10.08
C TRP A 280 31.65 32.20 11.25
N ALA A 281 32.07 30.96 11.46
CA ALA A 281 33.04 30.62 12.50
C ALA A 281 34.37 31.36 12.31
N GLU A 282 34.85 31.51 11.07
CA GLU A 282 36.05 32.29 10.77
C GLU A 282 35.85 33.80 10.99
N VAL A 283 34.65 34.33 10.69
CA VAL A 283 34.30 35.73 10.98
C VAL A 283 34.28 36.00 12.48
N GLU A 284 33.73 35.10 13.30
CA GLU A 284 33.77 35.22 14.77
C GLU A 284 35.22 35.19 15.30
N LEU A 285 36.10 34.46 14.62
CA LEU A 285 37.55 34.46 14.90
C LEU A 285 38.29 35.68 14.34
N GLN A 286 37.58 36.63 13.70
CA GLN A 286 38.14 37.78 12.99
C GLN A 286 39.13 37.39 11.88
N ARG A 287 39.03 36.16 11.38
CA ARG A 287 39.86 35.61 10.28
C ARG A 287 39.13 35.76 8.96
N TYR A 288 38.87 37.01 8.58
CA TYR A 288 38.05 37.33 7.41
C TYR A 288 38.60 36.74 6.09
N GLU A 289 39.93 36.64 5.93
CA GLU A 289 40.54 36.00 4.76
C GLU A 289 40.23 34.50 4.69
N ALA A 290 40.26 33.80 5.83
CA ALA A 290 39.90 32.39 5.90
C ALA A 290 38.40 32.16 5.65
N ALA A 291 37.54 33.10 6.05
CA ALA A 291 36.10 33.04 5.79
C ALA A 291 35.77 33.06 4.28
N LEU A 292 36.63 33.67 3.45
CA LEU A 292 36.44 33.72 2.00
C LEU A 292 36.58 32.36 1.33
N VAL A 293 37.27 31.39 1.93
CA VAL A 293 37.48 30.06 1.35
C VAL A 293 36.17 29.26 1.27
N PRO A 294 35.48 28.95 2.40
CA PRO A 294 34.23 28.19 2.34
C PRO A 294 33.10 28.97 1.65
N TRP A 295 33.06 30.30 1.76
CA TRP A 295 32.09 31.11 1.03
C TRP A 295 32.41 31.24 -0.46
N GLY A 296 33.67 31.17 -0.86
CA GLY A 296 34.10 31.09 -2.25
C GLY A 296 33.62 29.81 -2.91
N GLU A 297 33.82 28.66 -2.26
CA GLU A 297 33.27 27.36 -2.68
C GLU A 297 31.73 27.43 -2.79
N LEU A 298 31.07 27.89 -1.72
CA LEU A 298 29.61 27.97 -1.67
C LEU A 298 29.03 28.87 -2.76
N ALA A 299 29.71 29.97 -3.12
CA ALA A 299 29.31 30.88 -4.19
C ALA A 299 29.34 30.26 -5.61
N THR A 300 30.01 29.12 -5.79
CA THR A 300 30.04 28.39 -7.07
C THR A 300 28.91 27.38 -7.24
N ARG A 301 28.20 27.06 -6.15
CA ARG A 301 27.13 26.04 -6.13
C ARG A 301 25.83 26.55 -6.76
N GLU A 302 24.88 25.64 -6.94
CA GLU A 302 23.55 25.98 -7.44
C GLU A 302 22.90 27.08 -6.60
N ARG A 303 22.45 28.13 -7.29
CA ARG A 303 21.94 29.37 -6.70
C ARG A 303 20.46 29.24 -6.37
N THR A 304 20.11 28.23 -5.58
CA THR A 304 18.73 27.92 -5.17
C THR A 304 18.62 27.88 -3.66
N ASP A 305 19.71 27.55 -2.98
CA ASP A 305 19.79 27.50 -1.52
C ASP A 305 20.06 28.90 -0.95
N PRO A 306 19.26 29.36 0.03
CA PRO A 306 19.50 30.59 0.77
C PRO A 306 20.94 30.75 1.31
N ALA A 307 21.60 29.65 1.70
CA ALA A 307 22.96 29.69 2.19
C ALA A 307 23.96 30.22 1.13
N VAL A 308 23.70 29.97 -0.16
CA VAL A 308 24.53 30.46 -1.27
C VAL A 308 24.43 31.97 -1.38
N PHE A 309 23.21 32.52 -1.30
CA PHE A 309 23.00 33.96 -1.38
C PHE A 309 23.61 34.68 -0.17
N GLU A 310 23.46 34.12 1.03
CA GLU A 310 24.06 34.67 2.24
C GLU A 310 25.60 34.68 2.16
N ALA A 311 26.21 33.63 1.61
CA ALA A 311 27.65 33.58 1.40
C ALA A 311 28.16 34.64 0.41
N LEU A 312 27.42 34.93 -0.67
CA LEU A 312 27.77 36.00 -1.62
C LEU A 312 27.84 37.36 -0.93
N LEU A 313 26.87 37.65 -0.04
CA LEU A 313 26.87 38.87 0.76
C LEU A 313 27.99 38.86 1.82
N GLY A 314 28.18 37.71 2.48
CA GLY A 314 29.25 37.49 3.46
C GLY A 314 30.64 37.76 2.89
N ARG A 315 30.91 37.35 1.64
CA ARG A 315 32.19 37.63 0.95
C ARG A 315 32.48 39.12 0.83
N GLY A 316 31.49 39.91 0.40
CA GLY A 316 31.62 41.36 0.33
C GLY A 316 31.93 41.95 1.71
N ASN A 317 31.23 41.47 2.75
CA ASN A 317 31.45 41.95 4.11
C ASN A 317 32.83 41.57 4.66
N ALA A 318 33.31 40.35 4.41
CA ALA A 318 34.65 39.94 4.81
C ALA A 318 35.74 40.77 4.11
N LEU A 319 35.59 41.07 2.82
CA LEU A 319 36.51 41.94 2.07
C LEU A 319 36.49 43.38 2.60
N GLU A 320 35.31 43.90 2.93
CA GLU A 320 35.16 45.22 3.57
C GLU A 320 35.88 45.25 4.94
N ARG A 321 35.73 44.19 5.75
CA ARG A 321 36.42 44.06 7.05
C ARG A 321 37.94 43.94 6.92
N LEU A 322 38.43 43.35 5.83
CA LEU A 322 39.85 43.33 5.46
C LEU A 322 40.34 44.67 4.91
N ARG A 323 39.44 45.65 4.73
CA ARG A 323 39.71 46.94 4.07
C ARG A 323 40.13 46.80 2.60
N ALA A 324 39.82 45.68 1.97
CA ALA A 324 40.06 45.51 0.54
C ALA A 324 38.91 46.13 -0.26
N PHE A 325 38.73 47.45 -0.15
CA PHE A 325 37.52 48.13 -0.61
C PHE A 325 37.22 47.96 -2.11
N PRO A 326 38.20 48.02 -3.04
CA PRO A 326 37.94 47.76 -4.45
C PRO A 326 37.38 46.35 -4.68
N GLN A 327 37.93 45.35 -3.99
CA GLN A 327 37.49 43.95 -4.09
C GLN A 327 36.12 43.75 -3.43
N ALA A 328 35.85 44.44 -2.32
CA ALA A 328 34.55 44.43 -1.66
C ALA A 328 33.46 45.01 -2.59
N MET A 329 33.72 46.16 -3.22
CA MET A 329 32.83 46.76 -4.21
C MET A 329 32.58 45.82 -5.40
N GLU A 330 33.61 45.16 -5.92
CA GLU A 330 33.46 44.15 -6.98
C GLU A 330 32.59 42.97 -6.51
N SER A 331 32.84 42.46 -5.30
CA SER A 331 32.06 41.37 -4.71
C SER A 331 30.59 41.74 -4.53
N TYR A 332 30.29 42.95 -4.06
CA TYR A 332 28.91 43.43 -3.93
C TYR A 332 28.25 43.64 -5.29
N ASN A 333 28.95 44.22 -6.27
CA ASN A 333 28.43 44.34 -7.64
C ASN A 333 28.10 42.96 -8.25
N ASN A 334 28.97 41.97 -8.06
CA ASN A 334 28.71 40.61 -8.52
C ASN A 334 27.51 39.98 -7.80
N ALA A 335 27.42 40.13 -6.47
CA ALA A 335 26.27 39.66 -5.70
C ALA A 335 24.96 40.29 -6.19
N ILE A 336 24.93 41.61 -6.41
CA ILE A 336 23.77 42.33 -6.98
C ILE A 336 23.37 41.74 -8.33
N ALA A 337 24.31 41.59 -9.27
CA ALA A 337 24.04 41.03 -10.59
C ALA A 337 23.51 39.59 -10.53
N ILE A 338 23.98 38.79 -9.57
CA ILE A 338 23.48 37.44 -9.33
C ILE A 338 22.06 37.48 -8.77
N PHE A 339 21.81 38.29 -7.74
CA PHE A 339 20.49 38.40 -7.10
C PHE A 339 19.43 38.91 -8.07
N GLU A 340 19.75 39.91 -8.91
CA GLU A 340 18.83 40.43 -9.93
C GLU A 340 18.46 39.37 -10.97
N ARG A 341 19.46 38.61 -11.46
CA ARG A 341 19.23 37.52 -12.42
C ARG A 341 18.37 36.42 -11.81
N GLU A 342 18.66 36.05 -10.57
CA GLU A 342 17.94 34.99 -9.89
C GLU A 342 16.52 35.42 -9.53
N LEU A 343 16.30 36.68 -9.15
CA LEU A 343 14.98 37.26 -8.94
C LEU A 343 14.16 37.26 -10.24
N ALA A 344 14.77 37.59 -11.38
CA ALA A 344 14.12 37.49 -12.68
C ALA A 344 13.73 36.04 -13.02
N ALA A 345 14.66 35.10 -12.85
CA ALA A 345 14.39 33.68 -13.09
C ALA A 345 13.31 33.12 -12.14
N LEU A 346 13.29 33.55 -10.88
CA LEU A 346 12.25 33.18 -9.90
C LEU A 346 10.87 33.71 -10.34
N ASN A 347 10.79 34.95 -10.81
CA ASN A 347 9.55 35.53 -11.33
C ASN A 347 9.04 34.77 -12.56
N ASP A 348 9.93 34.40 -13.48
CA ASP A 348 9.58 33.56 -14.63
C ASP A 348 9.04 32.19 -14.20
N THR A 349 9.68 31.56 -13.21
CA THR A 349 9.20 30.31 -12.60
C THR A 349 7.81 30.49 -12.01
N VAL A 350 7.56 31.54 -11.22
CA VAL A 350 6.23 31.81 -10.64
C VAL A 350 5.16 31.90 -11.74
N VAL A 351 5.46 32.58 -12.85
CA VAL A 351 4.53 32.67 -14.00
C VAL A 351 4.30 31.31 -14.66
N ALA A 352 5.33 30.49 -14.82
CA ALA A 352 5.25 29.18 -15.44
C ALA A 352 4.50 28.16 -14.57
N VAL A 353 4.75 28.16 -13.25
CA VAL A 353 4.04 27.33 -12.27
C VAL A 353 2.54 27.69 -12.27
N LYS A 354 2.19 28.98 -12.27
CA LYS A 354 0.79 29.44 -12.36
C LYS A 354 0.06 29.00 -13.63
N LYS A 355 0.78 28.69 -14.70
CA LYS A 355 0.22 28.12 -15.94
C LYS A 355 0.03 26.59 -15.87
N GLY A 356 0.44 25.94 -14.78
CA GLY A 356 0.25 24.51 -14.52
C GLY A 356 1.27 23.58 -15.18
N ARG A 357 2.31 24.11 -15.82
CA ARG A 357 3.31 23.31 -16.56
C ARG A 357 4.11 22.36 -15.66
N LEU A 358 4.56 22.89 -14.52
CA LEU A 358 5.33 22.15 -13.51
C LEU A 358 4.61 20.84 -13.09
N TRP A 359 3.30 20.93 -12.86
CA TRP A 359 2.50 19.80 -12.38
C TRP A 359 2.32 18.73 -13.44
N ALA A 360 2.09 19.13 -14.69
CA ALA A 360 2.01 18.21 -15.81
C ALA A 360 3.32 17.43 -15.99
N ASP A 361 4.45 18.13 -15.93
CA ASP A 361 5.78 17.53 -16.11
C ASP A 361 6.15 16.60 -14.93
N LEU A 362 5.82 16.98 -13.70
CA LEU A 362 6.06 16.15 -12.51
C LEU A 362 5.19 14.88 -12.51
N LEU A 363 3.90 14.99 -12.85
CA LEU A 363 3.01 13.84 -12.94
C LEU A 363 3.35 12.89 -14.09
N ALA A 364 3.94 13.39 -15.18
CA ALA A 364 4.36 12.56 -16.30
C ALA A 364 5.46 11.55 -15.96
N GLN A 365 6.24 11.83 -14.90
CA GLN A 365 7.39 11.02 -14.47
C GLN A 365 7.02 9.96 -13.42
N VAL A 366 5.81 10.03 -12.86
CA VAL A 366 5.33 9.08 -11.86
C VAL A 366 5.24 7.66 -12.45
N SER A 367 5.80 6.68 -11.72
CA SER A 367 5.72 5.25 -12.05
C SER A 367 4.27 4.79 -12.28
N ARG A 368 4.10 3.92 -13.29
CA ARG A 368 2.80 3.69 -13.95
C ARG A 368 1.92 2.63 -13.30
N ASN A 369 2.43 1.86 -12.33
CA ASN A 369 1.82 0.56 -12.00
C ASN A 369 1.35 0.40 -10.54
N GLU A 370 1.85 1.16 -9.57
CA GLU A 370 1.48 1.02 -8.15
C GLU A 370 1.36 2.38 -7.46
N MET A 371 0.48 2.46 -6.45
CA MET A 371 0.46 3.58 -5.51
C MET A 371 1.31 3.20 -4.29
N GLY A 372 2.12 4.12 -3.75
CA GLY A 372 2.92 3.78 -2.58
C GLY A 372 3.77 4.88 -1.98
N TRP A 373 4.26 4.62 -0.76
CA TRP A 373 5.02 5.56 0.04
C TRP A 373 6.35 6.00 -0.59
N PHE A 374 6.99 5.13 -1.37
CA PHE A 374 8.31 5.39 -1.94
C PHE A 374 8.21 6.37 -3.12
N TRP A 375 8.45 7.64 -2.82
CA TRP A 375 9.03 8.58 -3.75
C TRP A 375 10.54 8.36 -3.71
N GLU A 376 11.07 7.57 -4.65
CA GLU A 376 12.46 7.81 -5.03
C GLU A 376 12.48 9.24 -5.59
N ALA A 377 13.39 10.09 -5.10
CA ALA A 377 13.65 11.41 -5.66
C ALA A 377 14.21 11.35 -7.10
N GLU A 378 13.86 10.29 -7.83
CA GLU A 378 14.26 9.99 -9.18
C GLU A 378 13.40 10.84 -10.11
N LEU A 379 14.07 11.91 -10.50
CA LEU A 379 13.79 12.84 -11.57
C LEU A 379 12.75 13.90 -11.18
N LEU A 380 13.28 14.98 -10.60
CA LEU A 380 12.70 16.29 -10.87
C LEU A 380 12.84 16.54 -12.39
N PRO A 381 11.82 17.08 -13.07
CA PRO A 381 11.95 17.43 -14.48
C PRO A 381 13.13 18.38 -14.67
N ASP A 382 13.98 18.11 -15.67
CA ASP A 382 15.07 19.02 -16.06
C ASP A 382 14.47 20.26 -16.75
N THR A 383 13.89 21.13 -15.93
CA THR A 383 13.14 22.32 -16.34
C THR A 383 13.56 23.49 -15.46
N PRO A 384 13.61 24.73 -15.99
CA PRO A 384 13.96 25.92 -15.21
C PRO A 384 13.11 26.08 -13.94
N GLU A 385 11.85 25.67 -13.98
CA GLU A 385 10.90 25.74 -12.88
C GLU A 385 11.21 24.76 -11.76
N ALA A 386 11.67 23.55 -12.12
CA ALA A 386 11.97 22.49 -11.16
C ALA A 386 13.20 22.79 -10.28
N ARG A 387 14.05 23.72 -10.71
CA ARG A 387 15.25 24.14 -9.99
C ARG A 387 14.96 24.60 -8.55
N TYR A 388 13.80 25.19 -8.29
CA TYR A 388 13.41 25.65 -6.94
C TYR A 388 12.61 24.62 -6.14
N LEU A 389 12.18 23.52 -6.78
CA LEU A 389 11.38 22.49 -6.13
C LEU A 389 12.04 21.89 -4.88
N PRO A 390 13.36 21.62 -4.81
CA PRO A 390 13.96 21.06 -3.60
C PRO A 390 13.72 21.91 -2.34
N VAL A 391 13.69 23.25 -2.49
CA VAL A 391 13.46 24.18 -1.37
C VAL A 391 12.00 24.13 -0.95
N VAL A 392 11.08 24.16 -1.92
CA VAL A 392 9.63 24.09 -1.68
C VAL A 392 9.22 22.71 -1.15
N MET A 393 9.89 21.65 -1.61
CA MET A 393 9.65 20.28 -1.21
C MET A 393 10.05 20.00 0.23
N ALA A 394 10.95 20.75 0.84
CA ALA A 394 11.46 20.42 2.17
C ALA A 394 10.37 20.35 3.28
N GLY A 395 9.18 20.92 3.06
CA GLY A 395 8.05 20.86 3.98
C GLY A 395 7.29 19.51 3.95
N HIS A 396 6.85 19.04 5.12
CA HIS A 396 6.04 17.81 5.23
C HIS A 396 4.70 17.93 4.48
N GLY A 397 4.01 19.06 4.61
CA GLY A 397 2.72 19.29 3.95
C GLY A 397 2.80 19.23 2.42
N PHE A 398 3.91 19.69 1.84
CA PHE A 398 4.13 19.65 0.40
C PHE A 398 4.31 18.23 -0.12
N HIS A 399 5.09 17.40 0.59
CA HIS A 399 5.26 15.98 0.26
C HIS A 399 3.93 15.22 0.28
N GLU A 400 3.11 15.42 1.31
CA GLU A 400 1.78 14.79 1.39
C GLU A 400 0.85 15.29 0.27
N ALA A 401 0.89 16.58 -0.06
CA ALA A 401 0.08 17.14 -1.14
C ALA A 401 0.45 16.56 -2.53
N ILE A 402 1.76 16.40 -2.83
CA ILE A 402 2.22 15.73 -4.06
C ILE A 402 1.79 14.26 -4.08
N LYS A 403 1.97 13.56 -2.96
CA LYS A 403 1.54 12.16 -2.81
C LYS A 403 0.05 12.01 -3.09
N ASN A 404 -0.79 12.86 -2.51
CA ASN A 404 -2.24 12.84 -2.75
C ASN A 404 -2.59 13.09 -4.22
N LEU A 405 -1.95 14.06 -4.87
CA LEU A 405 -2.17 14.36 -6.28
C LEU A 405 -1.82 13.17 -7.18
N ARG A 406 -0.70 12.51 -6.89
CA ARG A 406 -0.24 11.30 -7.57
C ARG A 406 -1.22 10.14 -7.39
N ASP A 407 -1.67 9.90 -6.17
CA ASP A 407 -2.60 8.82 -5.86
C ASP A 407 -3.96 9.05 -6.57
N LEU A 408 -4.45 10.30 -6.60
CA LEU A 408 -5.64 10.68 -7.38
C LEU A 408 -5.45 10.43 -8.89
N TRP A 409 -4.28 10.76 -9.43
CA TRP A 409 -3.95 10.50 -10.83
C TRP A 409 -3.94 9.00 -11.17
N PHE A 410 -3.34 8.18 -10.29
CA PHE A 410 -3.38 6.73 -10.42
C PHE A 410 -4.82 6.20 -10.40
N LEU A 411 -5.65 6.70 -9.48
CA LEU A 411 -7.05 6.29 -9.36
C LEU A 411 -7.87 6.64 -10.61
N ASP A 412 -7.70 7.84 -11.20
CA ASP A 412 -8.39 8.18 -12.46
C ASP A 412 -7.99 7.22 -13.59
N ARG A 413 -6.69 6.91 -13.71
CA ARG A 413 -6.21 5.97 -14.72
C ARG A 413 -6.76 4.56 -14.51
N ASN A 414 -6.75 4.06 -13.27
CA ASN A 414 -7.29 2.73 -12.95
C ASN A 414 -8.80 2.67 -13.27
N LEU A 415 -9.57 3.71 -12.91
CA LEU A 415 -10.97 3.80 -13.29
C LEU A 415 -11.15 3.96 -14.81
N GLY A 416 -10.24 4.66 -15.50
CA GLY A 416 -10.21 4.76 -16.95
C GLY A 416 -10.07 3.38 -17.61
N ARG A 417 -9.21 2.50 -17.08
CA ARG A 417 -9.14 1.10 -17.51
C ARG A 417 -10.47 0.37 -17.28
N TRP A 418 -11.09 0.51 -16.11
CA TRP A 418 -12.40 -0.11 -15.85
C TRP A 418 -13.52 0.42 -16.75
N VAL A 419 -13.48 1.69 -17.16
CA VAL A 419 -14.41 2.23 -18.18
C VAL A 419 -14.27 1.46 -19.50
N THR A 420 -13.07 1.03 -19.86
CA THR A 420 -12.84 0.22 -21.08
C THR A 420 -13.12 -1.27 -20.91
N GLU A 421 -12.93 -1.83 -19.70
CA GLU A 421 -13.11 -3.27 -19.44
C GLU A 421 -14.55 -3.67 -19.12
N VAL A 422 -15.31 -2.82 -18.43
CA VAL A 422 -16.70 -3.11 -18.04
C VAL A 422 -17.60 -3.44 -19.25
N PRO A 423 -17.53 -2.74 -20.41
CA PRO A 423 -18.26 -3.12 -21.61
C PRO A 423 -18.01 -4.56 -22.06
N ALA A 424 -16.78 -5.08 -21.92
CA ALA A 424 -16.48 -6.47 -22.28
C ALA A 424 -17.23 -7.48 -21.37
N LEU A 425 -17.49 -7.13 -20.11
CA LEU A 425 -18.33 -7.93 -19.22
C LEU A 425 -19.81 -7.88 -19.62
N GLU A 426 -20.30 -6.73 -20.09
CA GLU A 426 -21.65 -6.58 -20.66
C GLU A 426 -21.80 -7.49 -21.90
N ASP A 427 -20.82 -7.46 -22.81
CA ASP A 427 -20.79 -8.28 -24.03
C ASP A 427 -20.70 -9.78 -23.70
N MET A 428 -19.84 -10.17 -22.76
CA MET A 428 -19.72 -11.57 -22.33
C MET A 428 -21.04 -12.06 -21.72
N LEU A 429 -21.74 -11.23 -20.93
CA LEU A 429 -23.03 -11.58 -20.35
C LEU A 429 -24.10 -11.72 -21.43
N ALA A 430 -24.14 -10.80 -22.40
CA ALA A 430 -25.07 -10.86 -23.52
C ALA A 430 -24.86 -12.12 -24.37
N LEU A 431 -23.61 -12.46 -24.68
CA LEU A 431 -23.26 -13.68 -25.42
C LEU A 431 -23.66 -14.94 -24.64
N ARG A 432 -23.41 -14.98 -23.32
CA ARG A 432 -23.81 -16.12 -22.48
C ARG A 432 -25.33 -16.28 -22.42
N ARG A 433 -26.09 -15.18 -22.35
CA ARG A 433 -27.55 -15.20 -22.38
C ARG A 433 -28.08 -15.73 -23.72
N ALA A 434 -27.59 -15.18 -24.84
CA ALA A 434 -27.99 -15.64 -26.17
C ALA A 434 -27.64 -17.12 -26.41
N THR A 435 -26.45 -17.55 -25.96
CA THR A 435 -26.03 -18.96 -26.04
C THR A 435 -26.94 -19.85 -25.20
N TYR A 436 -27.31 -19.42 -24.00
CA TYR A 436 -28.22 -20.15 -23.12
C TYR A 436 -29.61 -20.30 -23.76
N GLU A 437 -30.19 -19.21 -24.29
CA GLU A 437 -31.49 -19.21 -24.97
C GLU A 437 -31.48 -20.14 -26.20
N ALA A 438 -30.44 -20.04 -27.04
CA ALA A 438 -30.29 -20.90 -28.22
C ALA A 438 -30.13 -22.39 -27.88
N GLN A 439 -29.53 -22.73 -26.73
CA GLN A 439 -29.47 -24.11 -26.25
C GLN A 439 -30.81 -24.58 -25.66
N LEU A 440 -31.56 -23.68 -25.03
CA LEU A 440 -32.88 -23.97 -24.49
C LEU A 440 -33.88 -24.27 -25.62
N ASP A 441 -33.82 -23.54 -26.73
CA ASP A 441 -34.67 -23.76 -27.92
C ASP A 441 -34.43 -25.11 -28.60
N LYS A 442 -33.23 -25.68 -28.46
CA LYS A 442 -32.91 -27.03 -28.99
C LYS A 442 -33.50 -28.15 -28.15
N LEU A 443 -33.91 -27.87 -26.91
CA LEU A 443 -34.51 -28.86 -26.03
C LEU A 443 -36.03 -28.88 -26.28
N THR A 444 -36.61 -30.06 -26.46
CA THR A 444 -38.07 -30.28 -26.48
C THR A 444 -38.54 -30.87 -25.14
N PRO A 445 -38.57 -30.08 -24.05
CA PRO A 445 -38.71 -30.58 -22.69
C PRO A 445 -40.02 -31.33 -22.41
N GLU A 446 -41.09 -30.98 -23.11
CA GLU A 446 -42.41 -31.64 -22.98
C GLU A 446 -42.36 -33.09 -23.47
N GLN A 447 -41.66 -33.34 -24.59
CA GLN A 447 -41.48 -34.68 -25.13
C GLN A 447 -40.58 -35.53 -24.23
N THR A 448 -39.48 -34.96 -23.72
CA THR A 448 -38.55 -35.69 -22.86
C THR A 448 -39.19 -36.06 -21.51
N LEU A 449 -40.03 -35.18 -20.95
CA LEU A 449 -40.69 -35.40 -19.66
C LEU A 449 -41.81 -36.45 -19.76
N GLY A 450 -42.56 -36.45 -20.86
CA GLY A 450 -43.54 -37.51 -21.16
C GLY A 450 -42.88 -38.89 -21.26
N HIS A 451 -41.80 -39.02 -22.03
CA HIS A 451 -41.11 -40.29 -22.20
C HIS A 451 -40.54 -40.87 -20.89
N VAL A 452 -40.00 -40.03 -20.00
CA VAL A 452 -39.49 -40.49 -18.69
C VAL A 452 -40.63 -41.00 -17.80
N GLN A 453 -41.80 -40.36 -17.84
CA GLN A 453 -42.98 -40.83 -17.12
C GLN A 453 -43.51 -42.15 -17.67
N ASP A 454 -43.57 -42.30 -19.00
CA ASP A 454 -43.99 -43.54 -19.66
C ASP A 454 -43.06 -44.71 -19.33
N VAL A 455 -41.75 -44.48 -19.35
CA VAL A 455 -40.73 -45.48 -18.96
C VAL A 455 -40.89 -45.86 -17.48
N ARG A 456 -41.15 -44.89 -16.60
CA ARG A 456 -41.38 -45.17 -15.18
C ARG A 456 -42.62 -46.04 -14.96
N VAL A 457 -43.74 -45.70 -15.61
CA VAL A 457 -44.97 -46.51 -15.53
C VAL A 457 -44.72 -47.93 -16.05
N SER A 458 -44.03 -48.07 -17.18
CA SER A 458 -43.67 -49.37 -17.76
C SER A 458 -42.78 -50.18 -16.82
N ARG A 459 -41.78 -49.53 -16.20
CA ARG A 459 -40.90 -50.12 -15.19
C ARG A 459 -41.71 -50.65 -14.01
N ASP A 460 -42.61 -49.84 -13.46
CA ASP A 460 -43.43 -50.20 -12.30
C ASP A 460 -44.29 -51.45 -12.61
N ILE A 461 -44.88 -51.52 -13.81
CA ILE A 461 -45.61 -52.71 -14.29
C ILE A 461 -44.69 -53.96 -14.33
N TYR A 462 -43.48 -53.84 -14.88
CA TYR A 462 -42.54 -54.97 -14.93
C TYR A 462 -42.03 -55.38 -13.55
N ALA A 463 -41.90 -54.44 -12.62
CA ALA A 463 -41.51 -54.71 -11.24
C ALA A 463 -42.59 -55.50 -10.51
N ASP A 464 -43.85 -55.09 -10.64
CA ASP A 464 -45.00 -55.78 -10.05
C ASP A 464 -45.18 -57.18 -10.64
N GLU A 465 -45.02 -57.32 -11.95
CA GLU A 465 -45.10 -58.61 -12.64
C GLU A 465 -43.96 -59.55 -12.22
N LEU A 466 -42.73 -59.04 -12.10
CA LEU A 466 -41.59 -59.83 -11.62
C LEU A 466 -41.79 -60.27 -10.15
N ALA A 467 -42.39 -59.42 -9.32
CA ALA A 467 -42.75 -59.76 -7.94
C ALA A 467 -43.77 -60.91 -7.91
N ARG A 468 -44.85 -60.82 -8.71
CA ARG A 468 -45.85 -61.88 -8.88
C ARG A 468 -45.22 -63.21 -9.31
N ILE A 469 -44.33 -63.18 -10.30
CA ILE A 469 -43.61 -64.36 -10.79
C ILE A 469 -42.76 -64.97 -9.67
N GLY A 470 -42.08 -64.13 -8.88
CA GLY A 470 -41.26 -64.55 -7.74
C GLY A 470 -42.06 -65.23 -6.64
N GLU A 471 -43.23 -64.66 -6.28
CA GLU A 471 -44.15 -65.21 -5.28
C GLU A 471 -44.78 -66.54 -5.73
N ALA A 472 -45.26 -66.60 -6.98
CA ALA A 472 -45.88 -67.80 -7.55
C ALA A 472 -44.87 -68.87 -7.97
N LYS A 473 -43.57 -68.52 -8.06
CA LYS A 473 -42.51 -69.33 -8.68
C LYS A 473 -42.88 -69.80 -10.09
N ASP A 474 -43.49 -68.91 -10.87
CA ASP A 474 -44.03 -69.23 -12.20
C ASP A 474 -42.92 -69.21 -13.26
N ALA A 475 -42.27 -70.36 -13.47
CA ALA A 475 -41.19 -70.50 -14.45
C ALA A 475 -41.64 -70.22 -15.90
N PHE A 476 -42.91 -70.48 -16.20
CA PHE A 476 -43.48 -70.29 -17.53
C PHE A 476 -43.76 -68.81 -17.86
N ALA A 477 -43.77 -67.92 -16.87
CA ALA A 477 -43.89 -66.49 -17.11
C ALA A 477 -42.61 -65.85 -17.69
N LEU A 478 -41.45 -66.52 -17.57
CA LEU A 478 -40.14 -66.05 -18.07
C LEU A 478 -39.64 -66.86 -19.28
N LEU A 479 -40.56 -67.30 -20.14
CA LEU A 479 -40.23 -68.00 -21.38
C LEU A 479 -39.47 -67.11 -22.34
N THR A 480 -38.43 -67.65 -22.97
CA THR A 480 -37.81 -66.98 -24.11
C THR A 480 -38.72 -67.07 -25.33
N GLY A 481 -38.56 -66.15 -26.28
CA GLY A 481 -39.32 -66.20 -27.54
C GLY A 481 -39.12 -67.48 -28.36
N LYS A 482 -38.03 -68.23 -28.12
CA LYS A 482 -37.82 -69.56 -28.73
C LYS A 482 -38.67 -70.62 -28.04
N GLU A 483 -38.71 -70.64 -26.72
CA GLU A 483 -39.50 -71.61 -25.95
C GLU A 483 -40.99 -71.35 -26.07
N GLN A 484 -41.42 -70.08 -26.13
CA GLN A 484 -42.82 -69.75 -26.43
C GLN A 484 -43.25 -70.35 -27.77
N LYS A 485 -42.42 -70.24 -28.81
CA LYS A 485 -42.67 -70.87 -30.12
C LYS A 485 -42.65 -72.40 -30.06
N LEU A 486 -41.77 -72.99 -29.26
CA LEU A 486 -41.74 -74.44 -29.04
C LEU A 486 -42.99 -74.93 -28.29
N MET A 487 -43.45 -74.16 -27.30
CA MET A 487 -44.66 -74.45 -26.53
C MET A 487 -45.90 -74.35 -27.41
N GLU A 488 -46.02 -73.31 -28.24
CA GLU A 488 -47.08 -73.20 -29.25
C GLU A 488 -47.05 -74.33 -30.27
N ARG A 489 -45.85 -74.80 -30.64
CA ARG A 489 -45.71 -75.95 -31.54
C ARG A 489 -46.15 -77.23 -30.86
N LEU A 490 -45.79 -77.42 -29.58
CA LEU A 490 -46.21 -78.57 -28.79
C LEU A 490 -47.72 -78.58 -28.54
N SER A 491 -48.36 -77.44 -28.29
CA SER A 491 -49.82 -77.37 -28.13
C SER A 491 -50.56 -77.75 -29.42
N LYS A 492 -50.07 -77.30 -30.59
CA LYS A 492 -50.59 -77.74 -31.90
C LYS A 492 -50.40 -79.24 -32.13
N VAL A 493 -49.30 -79.81 -31.64
CA VAL A 493 -49.04 -81.26 -31.71
C VAL A 493 -50.00 -82.04 -30.81
N GLU A 494 -50.23 -81.57 -29.58
CA GLU A 494 -51.20 -82.14 -28.64
C GLU A 494 -52.61 -82.18 -29.22
N GLU A 495 -53.05 -81.05 -29.78
CA GLU A 495 -54.35 -80.93 -30.43
C GLU A 495 -54.48 -81.90 -31.61
N ARG A 496 -53.43 -82.03 -32.43
CA ARG A 496 -53.41 -82.98 -33.55
C ARG A 496 -53.44 -84.43 -33.06
N ILE A 497 -52.73 -84.76 -31.98
CA ILE A 497 -52.79 -86.10 -31.37
C ILE A 497 -54.21 -86.38 -30.83
N TRP A 498 -54.86 -85.41 -30.19
CA TRP A 498 -56.24 -85.53 -29.69
C TRP A 498 -57.25 -85.76 -30.82
N ARG A 499 -57.14 -85.01 -31.92
CA ARG A 499 -58.00 -85.23 -33.10
C ARG A 499 -57.82 -86.63 -33.70
N LEU A 500 -56.57 -87.09 -33.79
CA LEU A 500 -56.25 -88.43 -34.32
C LEU A 500 -56.71 -89.57 -33.40
N SER A 501 -56.78 -89.35 -32.07
CA SER A 501 -57.29 -90.36 -31.14
C SER A 501 -58.79 -90.60 -31.25
N ASN A 502 -59.53 -89.65 -31.84
CA ASN A 502 -60.99 -89.73 -31.99
C ASN A 502 -61.41 -90.19 -33.40
N GLN A 503 -60.46 -90.60 -34.26
CA GLN A 503 -60.71 -91.08 -35.62
C GLN A 503 -60.21 -92.52 -35.80
N PRO A 504 -61.05 -93.47 -36.26
CA PRO A 504 -60.62 -94.84 -36.53
C PRO A 504 -59.71 -94.95 -37.76
N GLY A 505 -58.60 -95.69 -37.67
CA GLY A 505 -57.70 -95.96 -38.81
C GLY A 505 -56.36 -96.59 -38.41
N ARG A 506 -55.49 -96.92 -39.40
CA ARG A 506 -54.19 -97.61 -39.18
C ARG A 506 -53.23 -96.83 -38.26
N HIS A 507 -53.40 -95.51 -38.13
CA HIS A 507 -52.61 -94.64 -37.25
C HIS A 507 -52.80 -94.96 -35.76
N MET A 508 -53.89 -95.63 -35.36
CA MET A 508 -54.11 -96.07 -33.97
C MET A 508 -52.97 -96.96 -33.44
N GLN A 509 -52.32 -97.76 -34.30
CA GLN A 509 -51.18 -98.60 -33.92
C GLN A 509 -49.92 -97.78 -33.52
N ARG A 510 -49.84 -96.51 -33.91
CA ARG A 510 -48.72 -95.61 -33.62
C ARG A 510 -49.07 -94.48 -32.65
N LEU A 511 -50.33 -94.41 -32.21
CA LEU A 511 -50.83 -93.31 -31.38
C LEU A 511 -50.09 -93.20 -30.04
N ASP A 512 -49.81 -94.35 -29.41
CA ASP A 512 -49.05 -94.39 -28.15
C ASP A 512 -47.62 -93.87 -28.36
N SER A 513 -46.96 -94.22 -29.47
CA SER A 513 -45.64 -93.68 -29.83
C SER A 513 -45.67 -92.16 -30.02
N TYR A 514 -46.75 -91.59 -30.58
CA TYR A 514 -46.89 -90.13 -30.69
C TYR A 514 -47.11 -89.46 -29.34
N ARG A 515 -47.93 -90.05 -28.46
CA ARG A 515 -48.15 -89.58 -27.09
C ARG A 515 -46.86 -89.63 -26.27
N ASP A 516 -46.07 -90.68 -26.39
CA ASP A 516 -44.81 -90.83 -25.67
C ASP A 516 -43.75 -89.83 -26.14
N ARG A 517 -43.63 -89.61 -27.45
CA ARG A 517 -42.75 -88.55 -28.00
C ARG A 517 -43.20 -87.17 -27.55
N TYR A 518 -44.49 -86.87 -27.58
CA TYR A 518 -45.03 -85.60 -27.08
C TYR A 518 -44.71 -85.41 -25.59
N ARG A 519 -44.96 -86.42 -24.76
CA ARG A 519 -44.61 -86.41 -23.32
C ARG A 519 -43.12 -86.17 -23.09
N LEU A 520 -42.25 -86.82 -23.87
CA LEU A 520 -40.81 -86.64 -23.77
C LEU A 520 -40.39 -85.21 -24.12
N TYR A 521 -40.84 -84.67 -25.26
CA TYR A 521 -40.47 -83.30 -25.67
C TYR A 521 -41.08 -82.23 -24.77
N LYS A 522 -42.32 -82.42 -24.31
CA LYS A 522 -42.95 -81.53 -23.32
C LYS A 522 -42.21 -81.57 -22.00
N GLY A 523 -41.92 -82.77 -21.47
CA GLY A 523 -41.17 -82.93 -20.23
C GLY A 523 -39.75 -82.38 -20.30
N LEU A 524 -39.05 -82.52 -21.44
CA LEU A 524 -37.74 -81.89 -21.66
C LEU A 524 -37.84 -80.37 -21.66
N LEU A 525 -38.84 -79.80 -22.34
CA LEU A 525 -39.07 -78.36 -22.36
C LEU A 525 -39.44 -77.83 -20.96
N ASP A 526 -40.37 -78.47 -20.27
CA ASP A 526 -40.78 -78.12 -18.90
C ASP A 526 -39.58 -78.20 -17.94
N TYR A 527 -38.74 -79.24 -18.07
CA TYR A 527 -37.50 -79.37 -17.29
C TYR A 527 -36.50 -78.24 -17.58
N GLU A 528 -36.29 -77.89 -18.85
CA GLU A 528 -35.40 -76.79 -19.23
C GLU A 528 -35.90 -75.44 -18.71
N ILE A 529 -37.21 -75.19 -18.79
CA ILE A 529 -37.87 -73.98 -18.28
C ILE A 529 -37.68 -73.87 -16.75
N GLU A 530 -37.99 -74.92 -16.02
CA GLU A 530 -37.90 -74.95 -14.55
C GLU A 530 -36.45 -74.87 -14.05
N THR A 531 -35.51 -75.58 -14.69
CA THR A 531 -34.10 -75.57 -14.28
C THR A 531 -33.39 -74.25 -14.57
N THR A 532 -33.80 -73.53 -15.62
CA THR A 532 -33.19 -72.24 -15.97
C THR A 532 -33.92 -71.04 -15.36
N TYR A 533 -35.08 -71.24 -14.72
CA TYR A 533 -35.90 -70.20 -14.09
C TYR A 533 -35.08 -69.29 -13.16
N ALA A 534 -34.33 -69.84 -12.20
CA ALA A 534 -33.60 -69.05 -11.22
C ALA A 534 -32.56 -68.11 -11.88
N ILE A 535 -31.90 -68.58 -12.95
CA ILE A 535 -30.93 -67.79 -13.71
C ILE A 535 -31.64 -66.64 -14.44
N ARG A 536 -32.77 -66.91 -15.10
CA ARG A 536 -33.55 -65.90 -15.83
C ARG A 536 -34.18 -64.87 -14.91
N PHE A 537 -34.74 -65.32 -13.80
CA PHE A 537 -35.31 -64.45 -12.78
C PHE A 537 -34.26 -63.45 -12.28
N GLN A 538 -33.04 -63.92 -11.98
CA GLN A 538 -31.94 -63.05 -11.59
C GLN A 538 -31.48 -62.13 -12.73
N GLN A 539 -31.51 -62.58 -13.98
CA GLN A 539 -31.17 -61.75 -15.14
C GLN A 539 -32.17 -60.61 -15.33
N VAL A 540 -33.48 -60.90 -15.30
CA VAL A 540 -34.54 -59.88 -15.41
C VAL A 540 -34.47 -58.92 -14.22
N ARG A 541 -34.25 -59.43 -13.00
CA ARG A 541 -34.05 -58.60 -11.81
C ARG A 541 -32.85 -57.66 -11.95
N LYS A 542 -31.72 -58.15 -12.48
CA LYS A 542 -30.54 -57.31 -12.74
C LYS A 542 -30.84 -56.23 -13.78
N SER A 543 -31.55 -56.56 -14.86
CA SER A 543 -31.96 -55.60 -15.88
C SER A 543 -32.93 -54.54 -15.34
N LEU A 544 -33.83 -54.92 -14.44
CA LEU A 544 -34.73 -53.97 -13.77
C LEU A 544 -33.94 -53.03 -12.84
N ASN A 545 -33.00 -53.57 -12.06
CA ASN A 545 -32.13 -52.75 -11.20
C ASN A 545 -31.24 -51.78 -12.01
N SER A 546 -30.74 -52.19 -13.20
CA SER A 546 -29.99 -51.27 -14.07
C SER A 546 -30.89 -50.18 -14.64
N LEU A 547 -32.13 -50.53 -15.02
CA LEU A 547 -33.12 -49.56 -15.48
C LEU A 547 -33.46 -48.55 -14.37
N ASP A 548 -33.57 -49.00 -13.12
CA ASP A 548 -33.78 -48.11 -11.97
C ASP A 548 -32.64 -47.11 -11.79
N ALA A 549 -31.39 -47.56 -11.87
CA ALA A 549 -30.23 -46.69 -11.78
C ALA A 549 -30.19 -45.64 -12.91
N GLU A 550 -30.44 -46.06 -14.16
CA GLU A 550 -30.50 -45.15 -15.31
C GLU A 550 -31.67 -44.15 -15.22
N LEU A 551 -32.82 -44.60 -14.73
CA LEU A 551 -34.00 -43.75 -14.52
C LEU A 551 -33.74 -42.71 -13.42
N GLU A 552 -33.12 -43.12 -12.31
CA GLU A 552 -32.74 -42.20 -11.23
C GLU A 552 -31.76 -41.14 -11.74
N GLU A 553 -30.71 -41.54 -12.46
CA GLU A 553 -29.75 -40.61 -13.05
C GLU A 553 -30.44 -39.64 -14.02
N THR A 554 -31.36 -40.14 -14.85
CA THR A 554 -32.13 -39.33 -15.79
C THR A 554 -33.00 -38.30 -15.06
N LEU A 555 -33.69 -38.69 -13.99
CA LEU A 555 -34.49 -37.78 -13.15
C LEU A 555 -33.61 -36.73 -12.45
N GLN A 556 -32.44 -37.11 -11.95
CA GLN A 556 -31.49 -36.17 -11.34
C GLN A 556 -31.01 -35.11 -12.37
N ARG A 557 -30.66 -35.55 -13.58
CA ARG A 557 -30.28 -34.66 -14.70
C ARG A 557 -31.44 -33.75 -15.14
N GLN A 558 -32.66 -34.26 -15.13
CA GLN A 558 -33.84 -33.46 -15.46
C GLN A 558 -34.13 -32.40 -14.40
N ASN A 559 -34.04 -32.76 -13.12
CA ASN A 559 -34.20 -31.82 -12.01
C ASN A 559 -33.11 -30.74 -12.01
N SER A 560 -31.86 -31.10 -12.31
CA SER A 560 -30.79 -30.11 -12.46
C SER A 560 -31.07 -29.16 -13.62
N LEU A 561 -31.53 -29.66 -14.77
CA LEU A 561 -31.93 -28.84 -15.91
C LEU A 561 -33.07 -27.87 -15.56
N GLN A 562 -34.12 -28.33 -14.86
CA GLN A 562 -35.22 -27.46 -14.41
C GLN A 562 -34.74 -26.37 -13.46
N ARG A 563 -33.85 -26.69 -12.50
CA ARG A 563 -33.25 -25.69 -11.61
C ARG A 563 -32.44 -24.64 -12.37
N VAL A 564 -31.63 -25.07 -13.33
CA VAL A 564 -30.85 -24.16 -14.20
C VAL A 564 -31.80 -23.30 -15.04
N ARG A 565 -32.89 -23.87 -15.57
CA ARG A 565 -33.93 -23.13 -16.32
C ARG A 565 -34.56 -22.00 -15.51
N GLY A 566 -34.88 -22.25 -14.24
CA GLY A 566 -35.47 -21.23 -13.37
C GLY A 566 -34.45 -20.19 -12.86
N SER A 567 -33.25 -20.63 -12.47
CA SER A 567 -32.27 -19.77 -11.78
C SER A 567 -31.36 -18.97 -12.71
N THR A 568 -31.02 -19.48 -13.88
CA THR A 568 -30.06 -18.83 -14.79
C THR A 568 -30.52 -17.47 -15.30
N PRO A 569 -31.79 -17.26 -15.73
CA PRO A 569 -32.27 -15.93 -16.13
C PRO A 569 -32.15 -14.90 -15.00
N VAL A 570 -32.54 -15.28 -13.78
CA VAL A 570 -32.43 -14.44 -12.56
C VAL A 570 -30.98 -14.09 -12.26
N ASN A 571 -30.06 -15.05 -12.40
CA ASN A 571 -28.63 -14.80 -12.24
C ASN A 571 -28.12 -13.81 -13.29
N PHE A 572 -28.51 -13.96 -14.56
CA PHE A 572 -28.14 -13.01 -15.62
C PHE A 572 -28.65 -11.60 -15.33
N ASP A 573 -29.90 -11.45 -14.87
CA ASP A 573 -30.44 -10.13 -14.49
C ASP A 573 -29.68 -9.53 -13.30
N THR A 574 -29.33 -10.37 -12.31
CA THR A 574 -28.52 -9.95 -11.17
C THR A 574 -27.13 -9.46 -11.61
N TYR A 575 -26.46 -10.19 -12.51
CA TYR A 575 -25.17 -9.76 -13.07
C TYR A 575 -25.31 -8.48 -13.91
N ALA A 576 -26.35 -8.37 -14.74
CA ALA A 576 -26.61 -7.17 -15.54
C ALA A 576 -26.79 -5.93 -14.64
N GLN A 577 -27.58 -6.07 -13.57
CA GLN A 577 -27.79 -4.99 -12.62
C GLN A 577 -26.50 -4.63 -11.88
N ASN A 578 -25.71 -5.63 -11.46
CA ASN A 578 -24.42 -5.39 -10.82
C ASN A 578 -23.45 -4.64 -11.75
N ILE A 579 -23.33 -5.06 -13.01
CA ILE A 579 -22.48 -4.41 -14.00
C ILE A 579 -22.93 -2.95 -14.22
N LYS A 580 -24.23 -2.73 -14.40
CA LYS A 580 -24.82 -1.38 -14.52
C LYS A 580 -24.51 -0.50 -13.31
N ASN A 581 -24.70 -1.03 -12.10
CA ASN A 581 -24.42 -0.31 -10.84
C ASN A 581 -22.92 0.04 -10.74
N LYS A 582 -22.01 -0.88 -11.09
CA LYS A 582 -20.57 -0.62 -11.09
C LYS A 582 -20.19 0.43 -12.13
N ARG A 583 -20.75 0.38 -13.34
CA ARG A 583 -20.54 1.39 -14.38
C ARG A 583 -20.95 2.80 -13.91
N GLN A 584 -22.12 2.92 -13.28
CA GLN A 584 -22.58 4.18 -12.69
C GLN A 584 -21.66 4.66 -11.56
N ARG A 585 -21.23 3.74 -10.68
CA ARG A 585 -20.30 4.07 -9.59
C ARG A 585 -18.94 4.54 -10.12
N ILE A 586 -18.40 3.90 -11.16
CA ILE A 586 -17.15 4.31 -11.81
C ILE A 586 -17.29 5.73 -12.37
N ALA A 587 -18.40 6.04 -13.06
CA ALA A 587 -18.64 7.38 -13.60
C ALA A 587 -18.70 8.45 -12.49
N LEU A 588 -19.35 8.15 -11.36
CA LEU A 588 -19.39 9.04 -10.21
C LEU A 588 -18.01 9.24 -9.58
N LEU A 589 -17.27 8.14 -9.32
CA LEU A 589 -15.93 8.19 -8.74
C LEU A 589 -14.96 8.98 -9.60
N ARG A 590 -15.03 8.88 -10.93
CA ARG A 590 -14.19 9.69 -11.82
C ARG A 590 -14.50 11.19 -11.72
N LYS A 591 -15.77 11.56 -11.54
CA LYS A 591 -16.15 12.97 -11.29
C LYS A 591 -15.61 13.45 -9.95
N GLU A 592 -15.72 12.63 -8.90
CA GLU A 592 -15.20 12.93 -7.56
C GLU A 592 -13.66 13.07 -7.57
N ILE A 593 -12.95 12.13 -8.20
CA ILE A 593 -11.49 12.17 -8.32
C ILE A 593 -11.05 13.41 -9.10
N LYS A 594 -11.73 13.77 -10.20
CA LYS A 594 -11.40 14.98 -10.94
C LYS A 594 -11.56 16.24 -10.06
N ALA A 595 -12.66 16.35 -9.32
CA ALA A 595 -12.87 17.48 -8.43
C ALA A 595 -11.82 17.54 -7.31
N ALA A 596 -11.48 16.39 -6.70
CA ALA A 596 -10.45 16.29 -5.68
C ALA A 596 -9.05 16.60 -6.23
N PHE A 597 -8.77 16.17 -7.46
CA PHE A 597 -7.51 16.46 -8.15
C PHE A 597 -7.36 17.96 -8.42
N ASP A 598 -8.39 18.60 -8.96
CA ASP A 598 -8.40 20.05 -9.21
C ASP A 598 -8.23 20.85 -7.90
N GLU A 599 -8.83 20.39 -6.79
CA GLU A 599 -8.66 20.98 -5.47
C GLU A 599 -7.25 20.80 -4.90
N GLN A 600 -6.72 19.57 -4.93
CA GLN A 600 -5.37 19.27 -4.45
C GLN A 600 -4.31 20.04 -5.25
N GLN A 601 -4.51 20.20 -6.56
CA GLN A 601 -3.66 21.01 -7.42
C GLN A 601 -3.69 22.49 -7.02
N ARG A 602 -4.86 23.04 -6.67
CA ARG A 602 -4.96 24.43 -6.16
C ARG A 602 -4.22 24.60 -4.83
N GLN A 603 -4.41 23.69 -3.87
CA GLN A 603 -3.72 23.78 -2.58
C GLN A 603 -2.20 23.68 -2.73
N LEU A 604 -1.74 22.77 -3.59
CA LEU A 604 -0.33 22.63 -3.89
C LEU A 604 0.22 23.90 -4.56
N GLN A 605 -0.54 24.51 -5.48
CA GLN A 605 -0.19 25.79 -6.09
C GLN A 605 -0.03 26.90 -5.04
N GLU A 606 -0.95 27.00 -4.07
CA GLU A 606 -0.86 27.98 -2.98
C GLU A 606 0.40 27.76 -2.11
N MET A 607 0.72 26.50 -1.79
CA MET A 607 1.94 26.17 -1.04
C MET A 607 3.21 26.58 -1.80
N VAL A 608 3.28 26.30 -3.11
CA VAL A 608 4.41 26.77 -3.93
C VAL A 608 4.48 28.29 -3.95
N ASP A 609 3.35 28.96 -4.18
CA ASP A 609 3.30 30.42 -4.25
C ASP A 609 3.82 31.06 -2.95
N ILE A 610 3.44 30.52 -1.78
CA ILE A 610 3.94 30.98 -0.47
C ILE A 610 5.46 30.81 -0.35
N GLU A 611 6.00 29.63 -0.64
CA GLU A 611 7.43 29.36 -0.49
C GLU A 611 8.28 30.15 -1.49
N LEU A 612 7.83 30.27 -2.75
CA LEU A 612 8.50 31.11 -3.74
C LEU A 612 8.43 32.59 -3.36
N ASP A 613 7.34 33.05 -2.76
CA ASP A 613 7.22 34.43 -2.26
C ASP A 613 8.16 34.70 -1.08
N VAL A 614 8.34 33.74 -0.16
CA VAL A 614 9.34 33.82 0.92
C VAL A 614 10.76 33.89 0.36
N LEU A 615 11.08 33.06 -0.62
CA LEU A 615 12.37 33.08 -1.30
C LEU A 615 12.59 34.42 -2.02
N ARG A 616 11.57 34.93 -2.71
CA ARG A 616 11.60 36.23 -3.39
C ARG A 616 11.87 37.36 -2.41
N ALA A 617 11.14 37.41 -1.30
CA ALA A 617 11.32 38.44 -0.27
C ALA A 617 12.74 38.40 0.32
N ARG A 618 13.29 37.19 0.53
CA ARG A 618 14.66 37.02 1.03
C ARG A 618 15.72 37.48 0.02
N LEU A 619 15.53 37.17 -1.27
CA LEU A 619 16.42 37.67 -2.33
C LEU A 619 16.39 39.19 -2.45
N VAL A 620 15.22 39.81 -2.29
CA VAL A 620 15.08 41.28 -2.25
C VAL A 620 15.83 41.87 -1.06
N ASP A 621 15.71 41.27 0.13
CA ASP A 621 16.46 41.72 1.32
C ASP A 621 17.98 41.61 1.12
N TYR A 622 18.48 40.51 0.54
CA TYR A 622 19.91 40.40 0.22
C TYR A 622 20.36 41.40 -0.85
N LEU A 623 19.52 41.68 -1.85
CA LEU A 623 19.77 42.68 -2.88
C LEU A 623 19.88 44.08 -2.28
N ASP A 624 18.95 44.45 -1.41
CA ASP A 624 18.93 45.74 -0.73
C ASP A 624 20.15 45.89 0.18
N GLN A 625 20.53 44.85 0.92
CA GLN A 625 21.75 44.84 1.74
C GLN A 625 23.01 45.01 0.88
N ALA A 626 23.13 44.30 -0.24
CA ALA A 626 24.29 44.43 -1.11
C ALA A 626 24.38 45.82 -1.76
N ARG A 627 23.25 46.39 -2.20
CA ARG A 627 23.18 47.77 -2.74
C ARG A 627 23.54 48.82 -1.70
N PHE A 628 23.03 48.67 -0.48
CA PHE A 628 23.36 49.57 0.62
C PHE A 628 24.85 49.52 0.96
N SER A 629 25.43 48.31 1.09
CA SER A 629 26.86 48.16 1.34
C SER A 629 27.72 48.74 0.21
N LEU A 630 27.32 48.54 -1.05
CA LEU A 630 28.02 49.13 -2.19
C LEU A 630 27.97 50.66 -2.17
N ALA A 631 26.79 51.26 -1.94
CA ALA A 631 26.63 52.70 -1.86
C ALA A 631 27.48 53.30 -0.74
N HIS A 632 27.46 52.68 0.45
CA HIS A 632 28.33 53.07 1.57
C HIS A 632 29.82 53.06 1.21
N LEU A 633 30.29 52.05 0.47
CA LEU A 633 31.68 52.00 0.01
C LEU A 633 32.00 53.06 -1.05
N GLN A 634 31.05 53.39 -1.92
CA GLN A 634 31.20 54.45 -2.91
C GLN A 634 31.28 55.83 -2.25
N ASP A 635 30.46 56.09 -1.23
CA ASP A 635 30.51 57.32 -0.44
C ASP A 635 31.87 57.47 0.25
N LEU A 636 32.37 56.40 0.89
CA LEU A 636 33.71 56.39 1.49
C LEU A 636 34.80 56.67 0.45
N ALA A 637 34.69 56.09 -0.74
CA ALA A 637 35.64 56.32 -1.83
C ALA A 637 35.61 57.77 -2.34
N ALA A 638 34.42 58.37 -2.42
CA ALA A 638 34.25 59.78 -2.79
C ALA A 638 34.87 60.71 -1.73
N ASP A 639 34.59 60.48 -0.44
CA ASP A 639 35.18 61.25 0.67
C ASP A 639 36.72 61.15 0.71
N ALA A 640 37.25 59.96 0.42
CA ALA A 640 38.69 59.75 0.30
C ALA A 640 39.26 60.58 -0.86
N ALA A 641 38.63 60.52 -2.04
CA ALA A 641 39.04 61.28 -3.21
C ALA A 641 38.99 62.80 -2.98
N GLU A 642 37.94 63.32 -2.34
CA GLU A 642 37.82 64.75 -1.97
C GLU A 642 38.91 65.19 -0.99
N SER A 643 39.35 64.29 -0.10
CA SER A 643 40.45 64.54 0.84
C SER A 643 41.86 64.28 0.25
N GLY A 644 41.96 64.03 -1.06
CA GLY A 644 43.21 63.78 -1.77
C GLY A 644 43.87 62.46 -1.42
N LYS A 645 43.10 61.49 -0.92
CA LYS A 645 43.56 60.15 -0.52
C LYS A 645 42.91 59.09 -1.40
N GLU A 646 43.62 57.99 -1.64
CA GLU A 646 43.03 56.80 -2.26
C GLU A 646 42.45 55.90 -1.17
N LEU A 647 41.23 55.39 -1.41
CA LEU A 647 40.62 54.36 -0.58
C LEU A 647 41.34 53.04 -0.84
N LYS A 648 42.40 52.78 -0.08
CA LYS A 648 43.21 51.56 -0.16
C LYS A 648 42.55 50.38 0.51
#